data_AF-A0A6I2M5N2-F1
#
_entry.id   AF-A0A6I2M5N2-F1
#
_cell.length_a   1.000
_cell.length_b   1.000
_cell.length_c   1.000
_cell.angle_alpha   90.00
_cell.angle_beta   90.00
_cell.angle_gamma   90.00
#
_symmetry.space_group_name_H-M   'P 1'
#
loop_
_entity.id
_entity.type
_entity.pdbx_description
1 polymer ?
#
loop_
_entity_poly.entity_id
_entity_poly.type
_entity_poly.pdbx_seq_one_letter_code
_entity_poly.pdbx_strand_id
1 'polypeptide(L)'
;MNDPLHSSAIEAPNAVDLAEMLGWREAAEEWGGDEEATPLDIPWQDAISTRAYDFIVTWETGGRAYYEQVIRARPVWPAFASGITIGCGYDLGYHTRAEFEADWGTRLPRAAIERLSRVIGFRTDDPGRAAKVTRAKALVRSLSDIVVPWDVAIAQFDAAKMPKLVGQLYGALDNLDRLHPHARGALLSLVFNRGGGGFTSTKDRFREMRDTRRMMADGDFDAIPGCLRAMIRIWGAESSLAKRRRQEADLFEAGLAEMALTEGLAALGALETLEAPASPAAEDHEDVAEQTDDHLEALDAPELESVTEAPGQSLADVRWNPNDDEQPDYRHLPKLPQGTEFDLTAEDLEALIRANAFQVLPGRVLFALRGARLSGAEKREDVAAITLVDQRPDHHDFRCVIGVLDRGSGRLWAFRASTVPEAKALVNGVAKARSGQFEGNVLPTGCYTYTVGTHRAGTSGEIRGVLRLSKSRDGASRVIALRTLDDVVYDRRDFWHDCAPADNIHPGRRRQGFSSLGCMTLPGDYDRGRRLHTGLWADLREALGMGRTFAASDDGQQFSAMLLTGLDAALASRQRTSGEAASLQRLRFGSQGDAVDRLQRQLGLAPDASQLVGPVTRAALIQHQQRKLGWADGILSPEAEAELGLTVFN
;
A
#
# COMPACT_ATOMS: atom_id res chain seq x y z
N MET A 1 -14.32 6.96 -33.87
CA MET A 1 -12.88 7.24 -33.99
C MET A 1 -12.32 6.92 -32.62
N ASN A 2 -11.67 5.76 -32.51
CA ASN A 2 -11.14 5.26 -31.25
C ASN A 2 -9.80 5.93 -30.99
N ASP A 3 -9.66 6.51 -29.80
CA ASP A 3 -8.43 7.04 -29.26
C ASP A 3 -7.87 5.99 -28.27
N PRO A 4 -6.67 5.41 -28.49
CA PRO A 4 -6.11 4.39 -27.61
C PRO A 4 -5.22 5.03 -26.55
N LEU A 5 -5.70 5.11 -25.31
CA LEU A 5 -4.86 5.43 -24.16
C LEU A 5 -4.00 4.20 -23.78
N HIS A 6 -2.70 4.34 -24.00
CA HIS A 6 -1.68 3.34 -23.77
C HIS A 6 -1.51 2.99 -22.28
N SER A 7 -1.86 1.76 -21.92
CA SER A 7 -1.15 1.03 -20.86
C SER A 7 0.18 0.56 -21.44
N SER A 8 1.28 1.27 -21.15
CA SER A 8 2.62 0.75 -21.43
C SER A 8 3.14 0.04 -20.19
N ALA A 9 2.98 -1.28 -20.12
CA ALA A 9 3.92 -2.08 -19.35
C ALA A 9 5.35 -1.69 -19.80
N ILE A 10 6.27 -1.50 -18.86
CA ILE A 10 7.68 -1.22 -19.19
C ILE A 10 8.20 -2.44 -19.94
N GLU A 11 8.24 -2.35 -21.27
CA GLU A 11 8.73 -3.43 -22.10
C GLU A 11 10.24 -3.54 -21.87
N ALA A 12 10.64 -4.59 -21.15
CA ALA A 12 12.04 -4.85 -20.84
C ALA A 12 12.89 -4.83 -22.13
N PRO A 13 14.12 -4.28 -22.08
CA PRO A 13 15.01 -4.33 -23.23
C PRO A 13 15.27 -5.79 -23.62
N ASN A 14 15.22 -6.08 -24.91
CA ASN A 14 15.57 -7.41 -25.40
C ASN A 14 17.10 -7.62 -25.32
N ALA A 15 17.57 -8.84 -25.61
CA ALA A 15 18.99 -9.18 -25.53
C ALA A 15 19.92 -8.28 -26.36
N VAL A 16 19.45 -7.83 -27.52
CA VAL A 16 20.18 -6.94 -28.43
C VAL A 16 20.20 -5.53 -27.85
N ASP A 17 19.07 -5.07 -27.33
CA ASP A 17 18.94 -3.75 -26.69
C ASP A 17 19.88 -3.62 -25.48
N LEU A 18 19.96 -4.67 -24.65
CA LEU A 18 20.85 -4.72 -23.49
C LEU A 18 22.33 -4.69 -23.87
N ALA A 19 22.72 -5.46 -24.87
CA ALA A 19 24.09 -5.50 -25.36
C ALA A 19 24.50 -4.15 -25.98
N GLU A 20 23.60 -3.53 -26.74
CA GLU A 20 23.80 -2.19 -27.28
C GLU A 20 23.93 -1.17 -26.14
N MET A 21 22.96 -1.11 -25.23
CA MET A 21 22.92 -0.13 -24.14
C MET A 21 24.14 -0.19 -23.21
N LEU A 22 24.51 -1.38 -22.74
CA LEU A 22 25.66 -1.55 -21.83
C LEU A 22 26.99 -1.16 -22.50
N GLY A 23 27.03 -1.15 -23.83
CA GLY A 23 28.16 -0.69 -24.62
C GLY A 23 28.25 0.83 -24.75
N TRP A 24 27.12 1.53 -24.71
CA TRP A 24 27.06 2.98 -24.85
C TRP A 24 27.31 3.77 -23.56
N ARG A 25 27.74 3.11 -22.47
CA ARG A 25 27.95 3.81 -21.21
C ARG A 25 29.09 4.82 -21.32
N GLU A 26 28.80 6.06 -20.94
CA GLU A 26 29.75 7.17 -21.00
C GLU A 26 30.60 7.23 -19.73
N ALA A 27 31.88 7.61 -19.87
CA ALA A 27 32.74 7.86 -18.73
C ALA A 27 32.16 9.04 -17.93
N ALA A 28 32.04 8.90 -16.61
CA ALA A 28 31.64 9.99 -15.75
C ALA A 28 32.67 11.13 -15.85
N GLU A 29 32.26 12.31 -16.31
CA GLU A 29 33.06 13.53 -16.15
C GLU A 29 33.05 13.89 -14.66
N GLU A 30 34.24 14.11 -14.08
CA GLU A 30 34.38 14.49 -12.66
C GLU A 30 33.61 15.77 -12.38
N TRP A 31 32.71 15.70 -11.40
CA TRP A 31 31.84 16.79 -10.99
C TRP A 31 32.38 17.40 -9.69
N GLY A 32 32.78 18.67 -9.74
CA GLY A 32 33.03 19.52 -8.57
C GLY A 32 31.74 20.27 -8.25
N GLY A 33 31.20 20.09 -7.05
CA GLY A 33 29.94 20.71 -6.65
C GLY A 33 30.06 22.23 -6.49
N ASP A 34 29.05 22.95 -6.98
CA ASP A 34 28.79 24.38 -6.71
C ASP A 34 27.54 24.52 -5.81
N GLU A 35 27.40 25.68 -5.17
CA GLU A 35 26.59 25.99 -3.96
C GLU A 35 25.04 26.00 -4.11
N GLU A 36 24.49 25.63 -5.27
CA GLU A 36 23.03 25.50 -5.49
C GLU A 36 22.74 24.07 -5.95
N ALA A 37 22.40 23.20 -4.98
CA ALA A 37 22.03 21.81 -5.20
C ALA A 37 20.95 21.39 -4.18
N THR A 38 20.03 20.51 -4.57
CA THR A 38 19.00 20.00 -3.65
C THR A 38 19.66 19.20 -2.52
N PRO A 39 19.43 19.51 -1.23
CA PRO A 39 19.96 18.71 -0.14
C PRO A 39 19.35 17.30 -0.17
N LEU A 40 20.18 16.27 0.01
CA LEU A 40 19.73 14.89 0.22
C LEU A 40 19.64 14.63 1.73
N ASP A 41 18.46 14.85 2.30
CA ASP A 41 18.13 14.66 3.73
C ASP A 41 17.32 13.39 4.01
N ILE A 42 16.96 12.65 2.96
CA ILE A 42 16.20 11.40 3.00
C ILE A 42 17.05 10.18 2.59
N PRO A 43 16.73 8.97 3.07
CA PRO A 43 17.28 7.73 2.54
C PRO A 43 17.09 7.63 1.02
N TRP A 44 18.04 7.01 0.31
CA TRP A 44 17.96 6.90 -1.15
C TRP A 44 16.73 6.13 -1.62
N GLN A 45 16.21 5.22 -0.78
CA GLN A 45 14.99 4.45 -1.02
C GLN A 45 13.75 5.35 -1.11
N ASP A 46 13.73 6.48 -0.41
CA ASP A 46 12.63 7.44 -0.42
C ASP A 46 12.82 8.51 -1.50
N ALA A 47 14.03 8.59 -2.09
CA ALA A 47 14.37 9.56 -3.12
C ALA A 47 13.76 9.22 -4.49
N ILE A 48 13.39 7.96 -4.72
CA ILE A 48 12.77 7.47 -5.95
C ILE A 48 11.69 6.44 -5.62
N SER A 49 10.68 6.31 -6.47
CA SER A 49 9.65 5.26 -6.31
C SER A 49 10.19 3.86 -6.62
N THR A 50 9.52 2.82 -6.11
CA THR A 50 9.74 1.41 -6.50
C THR A 50 9.65 1.22 -8.02
N ARG A 51 8.66 1.82 -8.69
CA ARG A 51 8.53 1.78 -10.15
C ARG A 51 9.78 2.29 -10.88
N ALA A 52 10.37 3.37 -10.38
CA ALA A 52 11.61 3.91 -10.93
C ALA A 52 12.83 3.04 -10.61
N TYR A 53 12.89 2.48 -9.41
CA TYR A 53 13.94 1.51 -9.05
C TYR A 53 13.91 0.30 -9.99
N ASP A 54 12.74 -0.31 -10.17
CA ASP A 54 12.54 -1.46 -11.06
C ASP A 54 12.84 -1.11 -12.52
N PHE A 55 12.48 0.11 -12.96
CA PHE A 55 12.85 0.63 -14.27
C PHE A 55 14.37 0.64 -14.46
N ILE A 56 15.12 1.20 -13.50
CA ILE A 56 16.58 1.26 -13.55
C ILE A 56 17.17 -0.15 -13.53
N VAL A 57 16.75 -1.01 -12.60
CA VAL A 57 17.24 -2.38 -12.49
C VAL A 57 16.98 -3.16 -13.78
N THR A 58 15.80 -3.01 -14.37
CA THR A 58 15.42 -3.64 -15.63
C THR A 58 16.32 -3.18 -16.78
N TRP A 59 16.58 -1.88 -16.90
CA TRP A 59 17.49 -1.37 -17.93
C TRP A 59 18.93 -1.83 -17.70
N GLU A 60 19.41 -1.90 -16.46
CA GLU A 60 20.81 -2.25 -16.18
C GLU A 60 21.10 -3.76 -16.17
N THR A 61 20.07 -4.61 -16.09
CA THR A 61 20.24 -6.07 -16.00
C THR A 61 19.44 -6.88 -17.02
N GLY A 62 18.42 -6.29 -17.64
CA GLY A 62 17.39 -6.98 -18.40
C GLY A 62 16.28 -7.59 -17.53
N GLY A 63 16.31 -7.32 -16.23
CA GLY A 63 15.47 -7.95 -15.23
C GLY A 63 16.01 -9.31 -14.77
N ARG A 64 15.49 -9.80 -13.64
CA ARG A 64 15.97 -11.02 -12.97
C ARG A 64 16.01 -12.23 -13.91
N ALA A 65 14.93 -12.46 -14.64
CA ALA A 65 14.82 -13.60 -15.56
C ALA A 65 15.92 -13.57 -16.62
N TYR A 66 16.16 -12.42 -17.25
CA TYR A 66 17.23 -12.28 -18.23
C TYR A 66 18.62 -12.49 -17.62
N TYR A 67 18.86 -11.88 -16.45
CA TYR A 67 20.13 -12.01 -15.74
C TYR A 67 20.46 -13.47 -15.37
N GLU A 68 19.48 -14.20 -14.84
CA GLU A 68 19.66 -15.59 -14.38
C GLU A 68 19.65 -16.60 -15.55
N GLN A 69 18.86 -16.38 -16.59
CA GLN A 69 18.64 -17.38 -17.65
C GLN A 69 19.50 -17.12 -18.90
N VAL A 70 19.70 -15.86 -19.27
CA VAL A 70 20.42 -15.46 -20.49
C VAL A 70 21.88 -15.12 -20.17
N ILE A 71 22.12 -14.17 -19.25
CA ILE A 71 23.48 -13.83 -18.79
C ILE A 71 24.05 -14.96 -17.91
N ARG A 72 23.18 -15.74 -17.25
CA ARG A 72 23.53 -16.82 -16.32
C ARG A 72 24.38 -16.35 -15.15
N ALA A 73 24.14 -15.11 -14.71
CA ALA A 73 24.84 -14.48 -13.60
C ALA A 73 26.38 -14.44 -13.79
N ARG A 74 26.86 -14.32 -15.04
CA ARG A 74 28.30 -14.37 -15.38
C ARG A 74 28.84 -13.00 -15.81
N PRO A 75 30.17 -12.78 -15.68
CA PRO A 75 30.83 -11.63 -16.29
C PRO A 75 30.60 -11.58 -17.81
N VAL A 76 30.24 -10.39 -18.30
CA VAL A 76 29.99 -10.14 -19.72
C VAL A 76 30.90 -9.02 -20.24
N TRP A 77 30.99 -8.91 -21.56
CA TRP A 77 31.58 -7.75 -22.23
C TRP A 77 30.56 -7.20 -23.23
N PRO A 78 29.97 -6.03 -22.97
CA PRO A 78 28.90 -5.47 -23.79
C PRO A 78 29.39 -4.71 -25.03
N ALA A 79 30.61 -5.00 -25.49
CA ALA A 79 31.25 -4.34 -26.62
C ALA A 79 31.62 -2.85 -26.38
N PHE A 80 31.74 -2.09 -27.47
CA PHE A 80 32.06 -0.65 -27.47
C PHE A 80 33.34 -0.27 -26.71
N ALA A 81 33.27 0.71 -25.81
CA ALA A 81 34.40 1.18 -24.99
C ALA A 81 34.41 0.53 -23.60
N SER A 82 33.51 -0.42 -23.33
CA SER A 82 33.31 -1.03 -22.01
C SER A 82 34.42 -2.03 -21.63
N GLY A 83 34.57 -2.25 -20.34
CA GLY A 83 35.37 -3.31 -19.77
C GLY A 83 34.57 -4.59 -19.53
N ILE A 84 35.10 -5.47 -18.66
CA ILE A 84 34.36 -6.63 -18.18
C ILE A 84 33.34 -6.15 -17.14
N THR A 85 32.07 -6.50 -17.36
CA THR A 85 30.94 -6.03 -16.55
C THR A 85 30.34 -7.18 -15.74
N ILE A 86 30.02 -6.92 -14.47
CA ILE A 86 29.38 -7.88 -13.54
C ILE A 86 28.17 -7.23 -12.85
N GLY A 87 27.26 -8.05 -12.30
CA GLY A 87 26.12 -7.57 -11.52
C GLY A 87 25.24 -6.55 -12.25
N CYS A 88 24.77 -5.54 -11.52
CA CYS A 88 23.93 -4.44 -12.04
C CYS A 88 24.78 -3.40 -12.78
N GLY A 89 25.26 -3.82 -13.95
CA GLY A 89 26.09 -3.00 -14.83
C GLY A 89 27.32 -2.46 -14.10
N TYR A 90 28.06 -3.24 -13.33
CA TYR A 90 29.31 -2.80 -12.70
C TYR A 90 30.48 -3.05 -13.66
N ASP A 91 30.95 -2.01 -14.35
CA ASP A 91 32.00 -2.12 -15.37
C ASP A 91 33.38 -1.94 -14.74
N LEU A 92 34.14 -3.04 -14.63
CA LEU A 92 35.46 -3.07 -14.01
C LEU A 92 36.47 -2.17 -14.72
N GLY A 93 36.22 -1.79 -15.98
CA GLY A 93 37.04 -0.86 -16.74
C GLY A 93 37.04 0.58 -16.21
N TYR A 94 36.07 0.95 -15.37
CA TYR A 94 35.88 2.32 -14.86
C TYR A 94 36.00 2.45 -13.34
N HIS A 95 36.35 1.37 -12.65
CA HIS A 95 36.55 1.39 -11.20
C HIS A 95 38.03 1.25 -10.84
N THR A 96 38.39 1.71 -9.65
CA THR A 96 39.69 1.44 -9.04
C THR A 96 39.67 0.12 -8.27
N ARG A 97 40.85 -0.42 -7.95
CA ARG A 97 40.96 -1.63 -7.12
C ARG A 97 40.38 -1.43 -5.72
N ALA A 98 40.57 -0.25 -5.13
CA ALA A 98 40.07 0.05 -3.79
C ALA A 98 38.54 0.06 -3.76
N GLU A 99 37.90 0.71 -4.75
CA GLU A 99 36.44 0.71 -4.88
C GLU A 99 35.90 -0.70 -5.12
N PHE A 100 36.52 -1.46 -6.02
CA PHE A 100 36.12 -2.84 -6.26
C PHE A 100 36.20 -3.71 -5.01
N GLU A 101 37.27 -3.57 -4.21
CA GLU A 101 37.44 -4.34 -2.98
C GLU A 101 36.39 -3.96 -1.93
N ALA A 102 36.07 -2.66 -1.78
CA ALA A 102 35.03 -2.20 -0.88
C ALA A 102 33.63 -2.68 -1.31
N ASP A 103 33.35 -2.62 -2.62
CA ASP A 103 32.04 -2.95 -3.17
C ASP A 103 31.80 -4.47 -3.25
N TRP A 104 32.83 -5.27 -3.50
CA TRP A 104 32.68 -6.71 -3.80
C TRP A 104 33.46 -7.66 -2.88
N GLY A 105 34.46 -7.18 -2.14
CA GLY A 105 35.44 -8.02 -1.44
C GLY A 105 34.84 -9.04 -0.48
N THR A 106 33.75 -8.68 0.22
CA THR A 106 33.01 -9.54 1.15
C THR A 106 31.83 -10.28 0.52
N ARG A 107 31.50 -9.95 -0.74
CA ARG A 107 30.30 -10.42 -1.45
C ARG A 107 30.57 -11.59 -2.40
N LEU A 108 31.83 -11.77 -2.81
CA LEU A 108 32.26 -12.86 -3.69
C LEU A 108 33.41 -13.67 -3.07
N PRO A 109 33.57 -14.96 -3.46
CA PRO A 109 34.69 -15.77 -3.03
C PRO A 109 36.03 -15.10 -3.34
N ARG A 110 37.01 -15.23 -2.44
CA ARG A 110 38.30 -14.54 -2.57
C ARG A 110 38.99 -14.82 -3.92
N ALA A 111 38.95 -16.08 -4.38
CA ALA A 111 39.50 -16.48 -5.67
C ALA A 111 38.85 -15.77 -6.87
N ALA A 112 37.54 -15.48 -6.81
CA ALA A 112 36.85 -14.72 -7.84
C ALA A 112 37.31 -13.26 -7.84
N ILE A 113 37.41 -12.63 -6.66
CA ILE A 113 37.89 -11.25 -6.53
C ILE A 113 39.31 -11.08 -7.05
N GLU A 114 40.23 -12.00 -6.73
CA GLU A 114 41.61 -11.94 -7.22
C GLU A 114 41.69 -11.97 -8.75
N ARG A 115 40.81 -12.75 -9.40
CA ARG A 115 40.74 -12.88 -10.86
C ARG A 115 40.09 -11.66 -11.50
N LEU A 116 38.96 -11.19 -10.97
CA LEU A 116 38.27 -9.98 -11.44
C LEU A 116 39.13 -8.73 -11.26
N SER A 117 39.92 -8.66 -10.18
CA SER A 117 40.82 -7.53 -9.94
C SER A 117 41.92 -7.36 -10.99
N ARG A 118 42.21 -8.38 -11.80
CA ARG A 118 43.21 -8.30 -12.89
C ARG A 118 42.68 -7.62 -14.15
N VAL A 119 41.37 -7.45 -14.26
CA VAL A 119 40.72 -6.80 -15.40
C VAL A 119 40.21 -5.41 -15.06
N ILE A 120 40.49 -4.91 -13.85
CA ILE A 120 40.18 -3.54 -13.46
C ILE A 120 40.95 -2.55 -14.34
N GLY A 121 40.28 -1.50 -14.79
CA GLY A 121 40.82 -0.47 -15.67
C GLY A 121 41.02 -0.93 -17.13
N PHE A 122 40.67 -2.18 -17.46
CA PHE A 122 40.70 -2.65 -18.84
C PHE A 122 39.44 -2.19 -19.58
N ARG A 123 39.64 -1.49 -20.70
CA ARG A 123 38.58 -0.98 -21.59
C ARG A 123 38.90 -1.31 -23.05
N THR A 124 37.86 -1.38 -23.89
CA THR A 124 38.02 -1.59 -25.35
C THR A 124 37.98 -0.28 -26.17
N ASP A 125 38.35 0.83 -25.53
CA ASP A 125 38.54 2.15 -26.15
C ASP A 125 39.79 2.22 -27.07
N ASP A 126 39.86 3.27 -27.88
CA ASP A 126 41.05 3.57 -28.69
C ASP A 126 42.19 4.19 -27.85
N PRO A 127 43.46 4.07 -28.30
CA PRO A 127 43.94 3.33 -29.46
C PRO A 127 44.04 1.81 -29.21
N GLY A 128 44.13 1.04 -30.30
CA GLY A 128 44.39 -0.41 -30.24
C GLY A 128 43.15 -1.27 -29.98
N ARG A 129 41.96 -0.76 -30.30
CA ARG A 129 40.67 -1.42 -30.04
C ARG A 129 40.58 -2.86 -30.56
N ALA A 130 41.09 -3.16 -31.76
CA ALA A 130 41.01 -4.51 -32.33
C ALA A 130 41.70 -5.59 -31.46
N ALA A 131 42.87 -5.27 -30.90
CA ALA A 131 43.59 -6.16 -29.99
C ALA A 131 42.87 -6.27 -28.64
N LYS A 132 42.36 -5.14 -28.11
CA LYS A 132 41.57 -5.10 -26.87
C LYS A 132 40.28 -5.93 -26.99
N VAL A 133 39.56 -5.85 -28.10
CA VAL A 133 38.36 -6.69 -28.37
C VAL A 133 38.70 -8.18 -28.33
N THR A 134 39.79 -8.59 -28.96
CA THR A 134 40.25 -9.99 -28.92
C THR A 134 40.55 -10.43 -27.50
N ARG A 135 41.21 -9.57 -26.71
CA ARG A 135 41.50 -9.79 -25.30
C ARG A 135 40.22 -9.86 -24.45
N ALA A 136 39.25 -8.97 -24.66
CA ALA A 136 37.97 -8.96 -23.94
C ALA A 136 37.22 -10.28 -24.12
N LYS A 137 37.12 -10.77 -25.36
CA LYS A 137 36.51 -12.07 -25.67
C LYS A 137 37.23 -13.25 -25.00
N ALA A 138 38.55 -13.17 -24.84
CA ALA A 138 39.32 -14.18 -24.12
C ALA A 138 39.10 -14.09 -22.60
N LEU A 139 39.03 -12.87 -22.06
CA LEU A 139 38.76 -12.62 -20.64
C LEU A 139 37.38 -13.14 -20.23
N VAL A 140 36.32 -12.84 -20.99
CA VAL A 140 34.96 -13.37 -20.73
C VAL A 140 34.97 -14.90 -20.67
N ARG A 141 35.61 -15.58 -21.63
CA ARG A 141 35.76 -17.04 -21.61
C ARG A 141 36.50 -17.51 -20.35
N SER A 142 37.60 -16.84 -20.02
CA SER A 142 38.44 -17.18 -18.86
C SER A 142 37.81 -16.88 -17.50
N LEU A 143 36.71 -16.12 -17.45
CA LEU A 143 35.99 -15.73 -16.23
C LEU A 143 34.58 -16.35 -16.17
N SER A 144 34.23 -17.21 -17.13
CA SER A 144 32.87 -17.72 -17.32
C SER A 144 32.38 -18.68 -16.23
N ASP A 145 33.28 -19.15 -15.37
CA ASP A 145 33.00 -19.94 -14.17
C ASP A 145 32.68 -19.10 -12.92
N ILE A 146 32.95 -17.79 -12.97
CA ILE A 146 32.56 -16.87 -11.89
C ILE A 146 31.06 -16.60 -12.01
N VAL A 147 30.34 -16.86 -10.91
CA VAL A 147 28.91 -16.60 -10.79
C VAL A 147 28.69 -15.50 -9.76
N VAL A 148 27.93 -14.49 -10.13
CA VAL A 148 27.48 -13.40 -9.26
C VAL A 148 25.96 -13.52 -9.12
N PRO A 149 25.45 -14.25 -8.11
CA PRO A 149 24.01 -14.49 -7.93
C PRO A 149 23.20 -13.18 -7.93
N TRP A 150 21.93 -13.24 -8.35
CA TRP A 150 21.05 -12.06 -8.42
C TRP A 150 21.01 -11.29 -7.09
N ASP A 151 20.78 -12.00 -5.98
CA ASP A 151 20.67 -11.37 -4.66
C ASP A 151 21.98 -10.69 -4.24
N VAL A 152 23.13 -11.23 -4.68
CA VAL A 152 24.46 -10.61 -4.44
C VAL A 152 24.65 -9.37 -5.30
N ALA A 153 24.22 -9.41 -6.57
CA ALA A 153 24.29 -8.27 -7.48
C ALA A 153 23.41 -7.11 -6.99
N ILE A 154 22.16 -7.40 -6.58
CA ILE A 154 21.23 -6.41 -6.03
C ILE A 154 21.72 -5.88 -4.69
N ALA A 155 22.21 -6.74 -3.78
CA ALA A 155 22.77 -6.27 -2.51
C ALA A 155 24.00 -5.35 -2.69
N GLN A 156 24.82 -5.57 -3.72
CA GLN A 156 25.90 -4.65 -4.07
C GLN A 156 25.34 -3.35 -4.65
N PHE A 157 24.35 -3.45 -5.53
CA PHE A 157 23.69 -2.32 -6.16
C PHE A 157 23.09 -1.36 -5.13
N ASP A 158 22.30 -1.90 -4.21
CA ASP A 158 21.56 -1.16 -3.20
C ASP A 158 22.47 -0.57 -2.12
N ALA A 159 23.48 -1.33 -1.66
CA ALA A 159 24.34 -0.89 -0.57
C ALA A 159 25.44 0.08 -1.01
N ALA A 160 25.89 0.01 -2.26
CA ALA A 160 27.07 0.75 -2.71
C ALA A 160 26.80 1.71 -3.87
N LYS A 161 25.98 1.34 -4.85
CA LYS A 161 25.83 2.08 -6.10
C LYS A 161 24.67 3.07 -6.07
N MET A 162 23.50 2.65 -5.60
CA MET A 162 22.31 3.51 -5.49
C MET A 162 22.54 4.76 -4.63
N PRO A 163 23.13 4.68 -3.42
CA PRO A 163 23.40 5.87 -2.61
C PRO A 163 24.28 6.88 -3.33
N LYS A 164 25.33 6.42 -4.05
CA LYS A 164 26.24 7.29 -4.81
C LYS A 164 25.54 7.96 -5.97
N LEU A 165 24.70 7.23 -6.70
CA LEU A 165 23.96 7.77 -7.85
C LEU A 165 22.92 8.78 -7.44
N VAL A 166 22.16 8.51 -6.38
CA VAL A 166 21.21 9.46 -5.82
C VAL A 166 21.95 10.71 -5.33
N GLY A 167 23.07 10.55 -4.63
CA GLY A 167 23.92 11.68 -4.24
C GLY A 167 24.41 12.51 -5.43
N GLN A 168 24.81 11.87 -6.53
CA GLN A 168 25.19 12.57 -7.77
C GLN A 168 24.04 13.32 -8.42
N LEU A 169 22.83 12.75 -8.42
CA LEU A 169 21.64 13.42 -8.94
C LEU A 169 21.31 14.65 -8.11
N TYR A 170 21.24 14.51 -6.77
CA TYR A 170 20.91 15.59 -5.84
C TYR A 170 21.95 16.70 -5.85
N GLY A 171 23.23 16.33 -6.01
CA GLY A 171 24.28 17.30 -6.22
C GLY A 171 24.16 18.07 -7.55
N ALA A 172 23.66 17.44 -8.61
CA ALA A 172 23.72 18.03 -9.95
C ALA A 172 22.54 18.94 -10.32
N LEU A 173 21.40 18.83 -9.62
CA LEU A 173 20.14 19.51 -9.95
C LEU A 173 19.43 20.11 -8.73
N ASP A 174 18.85 21.28 -8.94
CA ASP A 174 17.95 21.96 -7.99
C ASP A 174 16.52 21.43 -8.08
N ASN A 175 15.70 21.75 -7.07
CA ASN A 175 14.26 21.50 -7.03
C ASN A 175 13.85 20.02 -7.20
N LEU A 176 14.74 19.06 -6.89
CA LEU A 176 14.40 17.64 -6.97
C LEU A 176 13.37 17.22 -5.92
N ASP A 177 13.36 17.89 -4.77
CA ASP A 177 12.38 17.74 -3.69
C ASP A 177 10.95 18.12 -4.13
N ARG A 178 10.82 18.98 -5.15
CA ARG A 178 9.55 19.38 -5.75
C ARG A 178 9.02 18.39 -6.79
N LEU A 179 9.81 17.38 -7.17
CA LEU A 179 9.41 16.37 -8.14
C LEU A 179 8.91 15.09 -7.48
N HIS A 180 7.85 14.52 -8.05
CA HIS A 180 7.39 13.18 -7.69
C HIS A 180 8.53 12.14 -7.82
N PRO A 181 8.62 11.13 -6.92
CA PRO A 181 9.66 10.10 -6.98
C PRO A 181 9.78 9.36 -8.33
N HIS A 182 8.73 9.32 -9.15
CA HIS A 182 8.81 8.82 -10.54
C HIS A 182 9.70 9.71 -11.42
N ALA A 183 9.50 11.03 -11.39
CA ALA A 183 10.25 12.00 -12.18
C ALA A 183 11.71 12.10 -11.72
N ARG A 184 11.97 12.08 -10.40
CA ARG A 184 13.33 11.91 -9.85
C ARG A 184 14.00 10.64 -10.37
N GLY A 185 13.24 9.55 -10.42
CA GLY A 185 13.66 8.26 -10.96
C GLY A 185 14.09 8.28 -12.44
N ALA A 186 13.33 8.98 -13.29
CA ALA A 186 13.68 9.16 -14.70
C ALA A 186 15.01 9.92 -14.87
N LEU A 187 15.21 10.99 -14.10
CA LEU A 187 16.48 11.73 -14.09
C LEU A 187 17.62 10.91 -13.50
N LEU A 188 17.36 10.07 -12.50
CA LEU A 188 18.36 9.15 -11.94
C LEU A 188 18.81 8.13 -12.97
N SER A 189 17.88 7.57 -13.76
CA SER A 189 18.22 6.68 -14.88
C SER A 189 19.08 7.38 -15.94
N LEU A 190 18.82 8.66 -16.21
CA LEU A 190 19.64 9.46 -17.10
C LEU A 190 21.07 9.66 -16.54
N VAL A 191 21.19 10.02 -15.26
CA VAL A 191 22.48 10.13 -14.55
C VAL A 191 23.22 8.80 -14.57
N PHE A 192 22.52 7.70 -14.38
CA PHE A 192 23.11 6.36 -14.47
C PHE A 192 23.76 6.10 -15.82
N ASN A 193 23.05 6.46 -16.89
CA ASN A 193 23.50 6.20 -18.25
C ASN A 193 24.59 7.16 -18.73
N ARG A 194 24.50 8.44 -18.35
CA ARG A 194 25.29 9.54 -18.94
C ARG A 194 26.20 10.30 -17.96
N GLY A 195 26.04 10.06 -16.66
CA GLY A 195 26.75 10.76 -15.58
C GLY A 195 26.18 12.15 -15.26
N GLY A 196 26.31 12.57 -13.99
CA GLY A 196 25.84 13.88 -13.52
C GLY A 196 26.58 15.07 -14.15
N GLY A 197 27.84 14.90 -14.56
CA GLY A 197 28.62 15.95 -15.24
C GLY A 197 28.00 16.45 -16.55
N GLY A 198 27.14 15.65 -17.18
CA GLY A 198 26.41 16.05 -18.38
C GLY A 198 25.54 17.30 -18.20
N PHE A 199 25.09 17.59 -16.98
CA PHE A 199 24.30 18.79 -16.68
C PHE A 199 25.10 20.10 -16.77
N THR A 200 26.44 20.04 -16.73
CA THR A 200 27.34 21.21 -16.81
C THR A 200 28.27 21.19 -18.02
N SER A 201 28.45 20.03 -18.66
CA SER A 201 29.36 19.84 -19.79
C SER A 201 28.98 20.70 -20.99
N THR A 202 29.94 21.39 -21.62
CA THR A 202 29.71 22.28 -22.77
C THR A 202 29.58 21.56 -24.11
N LYS A 203 29.79 20.24 -24.16
CA LYS A 203 29.75 19.45 -25.40
C LYS A 203 28.33 19.39 -25.97
N ASP A 204 28.19 19.40 -27.30
CA ASP A 204 26.87 19.39 -27.96
C ASP A 204 26.03 18.15 -27.60
N ARG A 205 26.66 17.00 -27.37
CA ARG A 205 25.96 15.76 -26.95
C ARG A 205 25.21 15.88 -25.62
N PHE A 206 25.53 16.88 -24.79
CA PHE A 206 24.90 17.11 -23.48
C PHE A 206 23.96 18.31 -23.47
N ARG A 207 23.64 18.87 -24.66
CA ARG A 207 22.77 20.05 -24.79
C ARG A 207 21.45 19.89 -24.04
N GLU A 208 20.75 18.79 -24.28
CA GLU A 208 19.46 18.53 -23.65
C GLU A 208 19.57 18.33 -22.13
N MET A 209 20.69 17.82 -21.61
CA MET A 209 20.92 17.74 -20.16
C MET A 209 21.11 19.14 -19.57
N ARG A 210 21.87 20.02 -20.23
CA ARG A 210 21.97 21.43 -19.80
C ARG A 210 20.62 22.14 -19.85
N ASP A 211 19.82 21.89 -20.88
CA ASP A 211 18.46 22.43 -20.97
C ASP A 211 17.58 21.91 -19.81
N THR A 212 17.66 20.61 -19.48
CA THR A 212 17.00 20.05 -18.29
C THR A 212 17.48 20.70 -17.00
N ARG A 213 18.78 20.96 -16.82
CA ARG A 213 19.28 21.67 -15.63
C ARG A 213 18.69 23.08 -15.52
N ARG A 214 18.63 23.82 -16.63
CA ARG A 214 18.00 25.15 -16.67
C ARG A 214 16.51 25.04 -16.30
N MET A 215 15.77 24.10 -16.91
CA MET A 215 14.35 23.87 -16.62
C MET A 215 14.10 23.50 -15.16
N MET A 216 14.97 22.67 -14.55
CA MET A 216 14.91 22.36 -13.13
C MET A 216 15.08 23.61 -12.26
N ALA A 217 16.04 24.48 -12.58
CA ALA A 217 16.26 25.75 -11.86
C ALA A 217 15.08 26.72 -12.03
N ASP A 218 14.56 26.84 -13.25
CA ASP A 218 13.42 27.71 -13.60
C ASP A 218 12.07 27.16 -13.10
N GLY A 219 12.01 25.89 -12.67
CA GLY A 219 10.78 25.20 -12.28
C GLY A 219 9.89 24.78 -13.46
N ASP A 220 10.40 24.80 -14.68
CA ASP A 220 9.72 24.42 -15.93
C ASP A 220 9.76 22.89 -16.13
N PHE A 221 9.15 22.15 -15.21
CA PHE A 221 9.25 20.69 -15.19
C PHE A 221 8.53 20.02 -16.38
N ASP A 222 7.45 20.63 -16.88
CA ASP A 222 6.64 20.12 -18.00
C ASP A 222 7.42 20.01 -19.31
N ALA A 223 8.49 20.80 -19.47
CA ALA A 223 9.31 20.79 -20.67
C ALA A 223 10.38 19.67 -20.68
N ILE A 224 10.69 19.07 -19.51
CA ILE A 224 11.77 18.10 -19.34
C ILE A 224 11.56 16.79 -20.15
N PRO A 225 10.35 16.21 -20.25
CA PRO A 225 10.10 15.07 -21.13
C PRO A 225 10.48 15.33 -22.60
N GLY A 226 10.29 16.58 -23.06
CA GLY A 226 10.72 17.03 -24.39
C GLY A 226 12.24 16.94 -24.56
N CYS A 227 13.02 17.38 -23.56
CA CYS A 227 14.48 17.25 -23.55
C CYS A 227 14.92 15.77 -23.58
N LEU A 228 14.29 14.92 -22.78
CA LEU A 228 14.59 13.47 -22.75
C LEU A 228 14.39 12.85 -24.14
N ARG A 229 13.26 13.11 -24.80
CA ARG A 229 13.00 12.62 -26.17
C ARG A 229 13.91 13.27 -27.22
N ALA A 230 14.28 14.53 -27.08
CA ALA A 230 15.19 15.20 -28.01
C ALA A 230 16.58 14.57 -28.06
N MET A 231 17.03 13.91 -26.96
CA MET A 231 18.30 13.18 -26.92
C MET A 231 18.37 11.99 -27.89
N ILE A 232 17.22 11.51 -28.40
CA ILE A 232 17.15 10.44 -29.40
C ILE A 232 18.03 10.75 -30.63
N ARG A 233 18.21 12.03 -30.97
CA ARG A 233 19.08 12.47 -32.09
C ARG A 233 20.52 11.95 -32.00
N ILE A 234 21.01 11.64 -30.79
CA ILE A 234 22.42 11.28 -30.55
C ILE A 234 22.70 9.87 -31.09
N TRP A 235 21.74 8.95 -30.99
CA TRP A 235 21.91 7.53 -31.34
C TRP A 235 20.96 7.07 -32.46
N GLY A 236 19.97 7.88 -32.83
CA GLY A 236 18.96 7.55 -33.83
C GLY A 236 17.72 6.87 -33.23
N ALA A 237 16.58 7.02 -33.92
CA ALA A 237 15.24 6.66 -33.42
C ALA A 237 15.06 5.17 -33.07
N GLU A 238 15.82 4.29 -33.74
CA GLU A 238 15.75 2.83 -33.60
C GLU A 238 16.69 2.27 -32.55
N SER A 239 17.52 3.10 -31.90
CA SER A 239 18.45 2.62 -30.89
C SER A 239 17.75 2.22 -29.59
N SER A 240 18.32 1.26 -28.86
CA SER A 240 17.88 0.92 -27.50
C SER A 240 17.91 2.12 -26.55
N LEU A 241 18.87 3.04 -26.72
CA LEU A 241 18.91 4.29 -25.96
C LEU A 241 17.78 5.23 -26.33
N ALA A 242 17.33 5.26 -27.58
CA ALA A 242 16.13 6.01 -27.94
C ALA A 242 14.88 5.43 -27.28
N LYS A 243 14.76 4.10 -27.20
CA LYS A 243 13.72 3.43 -26.42
C LYS A 243 13.79 3.81 -24.94
N ARG A 244 14.98 3.78 -24.33
CA ARG A 244 15.20 4.20 -22.93
C ARG A 244 14.82 5.66 -22.69
N ARG A 245 15.21 6.58 -23.58
CA ARG A 245 14.87 8.01 -23.49
C ARG A 245 13.37 8.26 -23.59
N ARG A 246 12.64 7.53 -24.45
CA ARG A 246 11.17 7.58 -24.52
C ARG A 246 10.56 7.13 -23.20
N GLN A 247 10.96 5.97 -22.70
CA GLN A 247 10.40 5.44 -21.46
C GLN A 247 10.78 6.27 -20.22
N GLU A 248 11.97 6.89 -20.18
CA GLU A 248 12.31 7.88 -19.14
C GLU A 248 11.41 9.09 -19.21
N ALA A 249 11.11 9.60 -20.41
CA ALA A 249 10.15 10.70 -20.59
C ALA A 249 8.75 10.29 -20.11
N ASP A 250 8.30 9.08 -20.45
CA ASP A 250 7.00 8.56 -20.03
C ASP A 250 6.94 8.36 -18.49
N LEU A 251 8.04 7.92 -17.87
CA LEU A 251 8.16 7.81 -16.41
C LEU A 251 8.15 9.19 -15.74
N PHE A 252 8.78 10.19 -16.37
CA PHE A 252 8.76 11.57 -15.90
C PHE A 252 7.35 12.16 -15.99
N GLU A 253 6.67 11.99 -17.13
CA GLU A 253 5.28 12.40 -17.33
C GLU A 253 4.32 11.70 -16.37
N ALA A 254 4.55 10.43 -16.04
CA ALA A 254 3.80 9.77 -14.98
C ALA A 254 4.00 10.49 -13.62
N GLY A 255 5.22 10.94 -13.32
CA GLY A 255 5.47 11.79 -12.15
C GLY A 255 4.73 13.13 -12.19
N LEU A 256 4.72 13.81 -13.34
CA LEU A 256 3.95 15.04 -13.52
C LEU A 256 2.45 14.81 -13.40
N ALA A 257 1.93 13.70 -13.91
CA ALA A 257 0.53 13.33 -13.79
C ALA A 257 0.13 13.07 -12.32
N GLU A 258 0.97 12.39 -11.54
CA GLU A 258 0.75 12.22 -10.09
C GLU A 258 0.79 13.56 -9.34
N MET A 259 1.70 14.47 -9.73
CA MET A 259 1.74 15.83 -9.19
C MET A 259 0.48 16.62 -9.54
N ALA A 260 0.04 16.59 -10.80
CA ALA A 260 -1.17 17.23 -11.27
C ALA A 260 -2.43 16.64 -10.64
N LEU A 261 -2.45 15.33 -10.35
CA LEU A 261 -3.52 14.68 -9.60
C LEU A 261 -3.54 15.16 -8.15
N THR A 262 -2.37 15.23 -7.50
CA THR A 262 -2.22 15.73 -6.12
C THR A 262 -2.61 17.20 -6.03
N GLU A 263 -2.14 18.04 -6.96
CA GLU A 263 -2.50 19.45 -7.08
C GLU A 263 -3.97 19.62 -7.48
N GLY A 264 -4.51 18.77 -8.34
CA GLY A 264 -5.91 18.75 -8.74
C GLY A 264 -6.84 18.37 -7.59
N LEU A 265 -6.45 17.41 -6.76
CA LEU A 265 -7.14 17.04 -5.52
C LEU A 265 -7.01 18.13 -4.46
N ALA A 266 -5.84 18.75 -4.33
CA ALA A 266 -5.64 19.91 -3.46
C ALA A 266 -6.41 21.14 -3.96
N ALA A 267 -6.54 21.33 -5.27
CA ALA A 267 -7.28 22.41 -5.91
C ALA A 267 -8.79 22.16 -5.89
N LEU A 268 -9.25 20.91 -5.93
CA LEU A 268 -10.63 20.54 -5.63
C LEU A 268 -10.95 20.82 -4.16
N GLY A 269 -10.02 20.53 -3.24
CA GLY A 269 -10.11 21.00 -1.86
C GLY A 269 -9.99 22.52 -1.69
N ALA A 270 -9.30 23.21 -2.60
CA ALA A 270 -9.14 24.67 -2.59
C ALA A 270 -10.32 25.43 -3.23
N LEU A 271 -10.97 24.84 -4.24
CA LEU A 271 -12.18 25.37 -4.88
C LEU A 271 -13.41 25.19 -4.00
N GLU A 272 -13.41 24.22 -3.09
CA GLU A 272 -14.37 24.15 -1.98
C GLU A 272 -14.11 25.24 -0.90
N THR A 273 -12.96 25.92 -0.92
CA THR A 273 -12.56 26.90 0.12
C THR A 273 -12.46 28.36 -0.38
N LEU A 274 -12.94 28.68 -1.58
CA LEU A 274 -13.08 30.06 -2.06
C LEU A 274 -14.52 30.60 -1.96
N GLU A 275 -15.18 30.39 -0.81
CA GLU A 275 -16.20 31.32 -0.29
C GLU A 275 -16.07 31.48 1.23
N ALA A 276 -15.72 32.69 1.67
CA ALA A 276 -15.72 33.20 3.06
C ALA A 276 -14.74 32.51 4.05
N PRO A 277 -14.35 33.15 5.18
CA PRO A 277 -13.51 32.49 6.19
C PRO A 277 -14.19 31.19 6.62
N ALA A 278 -13.58 30.05 6.26
CA ALA A 278 -14.18 28.74 6.48
C ALA A 278 -14.51 28.58 7.96
N SER A 279 -15.79 28.41 8.25
CA SER A 279 -16.20 27.95 9.56
C SER A 279 -15.52 26.61 9.82
N PRO A 280 -15.06 26.33 11.05
CA PRO A 280 -14.49 25.03 11.40
C PRO A 280 -15.40 23.90 10.90
N ALA A 281 -14.81 22.82 10.35
CA ALA A 281 -15.59 21.69 9.88
C ALA A 281 -16.44 21.13 11.04
N ALA A 282 -17.73 20.95 10.79
CA ALA A 282 -18.66 20.38 11.75
C ALA A 282 -18.82 18.87 11.50
N GLU A 283 -19.09 18.13 12.57
CA GLU A 283 -19.32 16.70 12.45
C GLU A 283 -20.59 16.41 11.63
N ASP A 284 -20.51 15.37 10.80
CA ASP A 284 -21.61 14.92 9.95
C ASP A 284 -22.04 13.51 10.37
N HIS A 285 -23.25 13.44 10.92
CA HIS A 285 -23.80 12.22 11.50
C HIS A 285 -24.89 11.61 10.63
N GLU A 286 -25.21 12.21 9.49
CA GLU A 286 -26.34 11.76 8.67
C GLU A 286 -25.94 10.61 7.75
N ASP A 287 -26.89 9.71 7.50
CA ASP A 287 -26.72 8.73 6.43
C ASP A 287 -26.92 9.41 5.08
N VAL A 288 -26.22 8.91 4.07
CA VAL A 288 -26.50 9.24 2.67
C VAL A 288 -27.42 8.19 2.05
N ALA A 289 -28.10 8.55 0.96
CA ALA A 289 -28.81 7.55 0.17
C ALA A 289 -27.81 6.50 -0.35
N GLU A 290 -28.17 5.22 -0.24
CA GLU A 290 -27.35 4.15 -0.84
C GLU A 290 -27.28 4.36 -2.36
N GLN A 291 -26.06 4.42 -2.89
CA GLN A 291 -25.85 4.54 -4.33
C GLN A 291 -26.36 3.27 -5.02
N THR A 292 -27.05 3.41 -6.16
CA THR A 292 -27.47 2.25 -6.96
C THR A 292 -26.23 1.62 -7.59
N ASP A 293 -26.01 0.34 -7.27
CA ASP A 293 -24.92 -0.49 -7.79
C ASP A 293 -25.15 -0.87 -9.28
N ASP A 294 -25.41 0.11 -10.16
CA ASP A 294 -25.64 -0.12 -11.60
C ASP A 294 -24.38 -0.61 -12.35
N HIS A 295 -23.23 -0.69 -11.66
CA HIS A 295 -21.97 -1.21 -12.19
C HIS A 295 -21.59 -2.63 -11.70
N LEU A 296 -22.38 -3.25 -10.81
CA LEU A 296 -22.03 -4.54 -10.19
C LEU A 296 -22.70 -5.77 -10.82
N GLU A 297 -23.64 -5.58 -11.77
CA GLU A 297 -24.28 -6.70 -12.49
C GLU A 297 -23.34 -7.47 -13.44
N ALA A 298 -22.11 -6.99 -13.69
CA ALA A 298 -21.17 -7.64 -14.60
C ALA A 298 -20.34 -8.79 -14.00
N LEU A 299 -20.47 -9.09 -12.70
CA LEU A 299 -19.57 -10.04 -11.99
C LEU A 299 -20.21 -11.39 -11.61
N ASP A 300 -21.49 -11.62 -11.90
CA ASP A 300 -22.19 -12.89 -11.61
C ASP A 300 -22.47 -13.75 -12.86
N ALA A 301 -21.81 -13.48 -13.99
CA ALA A 301 -21.85 -14.36 -15.17
C ALA A 301 -20.88 -15.56 -15.00
N PRO A 302 -21.27 -16.78 -15.42
CA PRO A 302 -20.34 -17.91 -15.47
C PRO A 302 -19.37 -17.74 -16.64
N GLU A 303 -18.08 -17.97 -16.36
CA GLU A 303 -16.94 -18.04 -17.29
C GLU A 303 -16.50 -16.74 -17.98
N LEU A 304 -15.32 -16.26 -17.60
CA LEU A 304 -14.28 -15.97 -18.59
C LEU A 304 -12.91 -16.41 -18.07
N GLU A 305 -12.35 -17.38 -18.78
CA GLU A 305 -10.96 -17.77 -18.75
C GLU A 305 -10.03 -16.57 -19.00
N SER A 306 -8.82 -16.67 -18.45
CA SER A 306 -7.65 -15.83 -18.69
C SER A 306 -7.77 -14.38 -18.19
N VAL A 307 -7.47 -14.19 -16.90
CA VAL A 307 -6.57 -13.10 -16.55
C VAL A 307 -5.27 -13.41 -17.29
N THR A 308 -5.11 -12.84 -18.48
CA THR A 308 -3.84 -12.90 -19.18
C THR A 308 -2.81 -12.26 -18.26
N GLU A 309 -1.84 -13.07 -17.85
CA GLU A 309 -0.74 -12.70 -16.95
C GLU A 309 0.07 -11.55 -17.56
N ALA A 310 -0.39 -10.32 -17.36
CA ALA A 310 0.50 -9.18 -17.26
C ALA A 310 1.19 -9.25 -15.88
N PRO A 311 2.47 -8.88 -15.74
CA PRO A 311 3.17 -8.92 -14.45
C PRO A 311 2.51 -7.91 -13.50
N GLY A 312 1.66 -8.42 -12.62
CA GLY A 312 0.92 -7.68 -11.60
C GLY A 312 0.73 -8.56 -10.36
N GLN A 313 0.27 -7.96 -9.26
CA GLN A 313 0.02 -8.68 -8.02
C GLN A 313 -1.03 -9.77 -8.22
N SER A 314 -0.74 -10.95 -7.67
CA SER A 314 -1.57 -12.13 -7.77
C SER A 314 -2.29 -12.41 -6.46
N LEU A 315 -3.27 -13.33 -6.50
CA LEU A 315 -3.94 -13.82 -5.29
C LEU A 315 -2.96 -14.45 -4.29
N ALA A 316 -1.82 -14.97 -4.74
CA ALA A 316 -0.80 -15.55 -3.88
C ALA A 316 -0.01 -14.49 -3.09
N ASP A 317 0.02 -13.25 -3.57
CA ASP A 317 0.72 -12.14 -2.91
C ASP A 317 -0.11 -11.54 -1.77
N VAL A 318 -1.44 -11.71 -1.83
CA VAL A 318 -2.40 -11.21 -0.84
C VAL A 318 -2.15 -11.87 0.51
N ARG A 319 -1.90 -11.03 1.51
CA ARG A 319 -1.69 -11.44 2.90
C ARG A 319 -2.05 -10.30 3.84
N TRP A 320 -2.38 -10.65 5.08
CA TRP A 320 -2.35 -9.68 6.16
C TRP A 320 -0.89 -9.24 6.40
N ASN A 321 -0.66 -7.95 6.65
CA ASN A 321 0.69 -7.47 6.91
C ASN A 321 1.25 -8.21 8.15
N PRO A 322 2.39 -8.92 8.02
CA PRO A 322 2.94 -9.71 9.12
C PRO A 322 3.53 -8.84 10.24
N ASN A 323 3.76 -7.55 10.00
CA ASN A 323 4.21 -6.61 11.01
C ASN A 323 3.02 -5.85 11.60
N ASP A 324 2.66 -6.17 12.84
CA ASP A 324 1.58 -5.49 13.56
C ASP A 324 1.84 -3.99 13.76
N ASP A 325 3.08 -3.51 13.65
CA ASP A 325 3.40 -2.08 13.75
C ASP A 325 3.12 -1.30 12.46
N GLU A 326 2.98 -2.00 11.34
CA GLU A 326 2.53 -1.41 10.07
C GLU A 326 1.00 -1.53 9.91
N GLN A 327 0.31 -2.26 10.79
CA GLN A 327 -1.15 -2.43 10.73
C GLN A 327 -1.90 -1.40 11.60
N PRO A 328 -2.80 -0.58 11.01
CA PRO A 328 -3.59 0.41 11.75
C PRO A 328 -4.30 -0.17 12.97
N ASP A 329 -4.91 -1.35 12.84
CA ASP A 329 -5.69 -1.96 13.91
C ASP A 329 -4.85 -2.59 15.03
N TYR A 330 -3.54 -2.77 14.85
CA TYR A 330 -2.69 -3.46 15.84
C TYR A 330 -1.56 -2.59 16.38
N ARG A 331 -1.07 -1.59 15.64
CA ARG A 331 0.13 -0.82 16.00
C ARG A 331 -0.01 -0.09 17.34
N HIS A 332 -1.22 0.36 17.65
CA HIS A 332 -1.57 1.10 18.86
C HIS A 332 -1.80 0.21 20.09
N LEU A 333 -1.67 -1.11 19.96
CA LEU A 333 -1.91 -2.09 21.04
C LEU A 333 -0.60 -2.68 21.57
N PRO A 334 -0.50 -2.91 22.89
CA PRO A 334 0.54 -3.76 23.46
C PRO A 334 0.52 -5.16 22.82
N LYS A 335 1.68 -5.67 22.43
CA LYS A 335 1.77 -6.95 21.73
C LYS A 335 1.72 -8.12 22.72
N LEU A 336 0.92 -9.13 22.38
CA LEU A 336 0.91 -10.43 23.02
C LEU A 336 1.43 -11.50 22.06
N PRO A 337 1.97 -12.63 22.56
CA PRO A 337 2.31 -13.75 21.70
C PRO A 337 1.08 -14.22 20.92
N GLN A 338 1.17 -14.23 19.59
CA GLN A 338 0.10 -14.76 18.73
C GLN A 338 -0.14 -16.24 19.03
N GLY A 339 -1.38 -16.68 18.82
CA GLY A 339 -1.80 -18.06 19.10
C GLY A 339 -2.11 -18.34 20.57
N THR A 340 -2.01 -17.34 21.45
CA THR A 340 -2.39 -17.48 22.86
C THR A 340 -3.89 -17.65 22.99
N GLU A 341 -4.30 -18.68 23.73
CA GLU A 341 -5.69 -18.96 24.05
C GLU A 341 -6.13 -18.19 25.30
N PHE A 342 -7.33 -17.62 25.28
CA PHE A 342 -7.90 -16.86 26.40
C PHE A 342 -9.43 -16.98 26.45
N ASP A 343 -9.99 -16.80 27.63
CA ASP A 343 -11.44 -16.76 27.81
C ASP A 343 -11.95 -15.32 27.75
N LEU A 344 -12.85 -15.06 26.81
CA LEU A 344 -13.61 -13.83 26.68
C LEU A 344 -14.93 -13.94 27.44
N THR A 345 -15.22 -12.95 28.27
CA THR A 345 -16.44 -12.85 29.08
C THR A 345 -17.19 -11.55 28.78
N ALA A 346 -18.43 -11.42 29.29
CA ALA A 346 -19.19 -10.18 29.21
C ALA A 346 -18.45 -9.01 29.89
N GLU A 347 -17.73 -9.26 31.00
CA GLU A 347 -16.96 -8.24 31.70
C GLU A 347 -15.86 -7.63 30.82
N ASP A 348 -15.19 -8.47 30.01
CA ASP A 348 -14.13 -8.03 29.09
C ASP A 348 -14.69 -7.12 27.98
N LEU A 349 -15.84 -7.49 27.40
CA LEU A 349 -16.51 -6.68 26.38
C LEU A 349 -17.01 -5.36 26.95
N GLU A 350 -17.58 -5.35 28.16
CA GLU A 350 -17.99 -4.13 28.85
C GLU A 350 -16.78 -3.25 29.21
N ALA A 351 -15.64 -3.86 29.56
CA ALA A 351 -14.39 -3.13 29.77
C ALA A 351 -13.90 -2.47 28.48
N LEU A 352 -13.99 -3.15 27.33
CA LEU A 352 -13.65 -2.58 26.03
C LEU A 352 -14.61 -1.46 25.62
N ILE A 353 -15.91 -1.60 25.85
CA ILE A 353 -16.91 -0.53 25.61
C ILE A 353 -16.53 0.72 26.42
N ARG A 354 -16.21 0.57 27.71
CA ARG A 354 -15.80 1.69 28.56
C ARG A 354 -14.46 2.28 28.15
N ALA A 355 -13.45 1.46 27.87
CA ALA A 355 -12.12 1.90 27.52
C ALA A 355 -12.11 2.71 26.22
N ASN A 356 -12.98 2.35 25.27
CA ASN A 356 -13.11 3.08 24.01
C ASN A 356 -14.16 4.20 24.05
N ALA A 357 -14.77 4.46 25.21
CA ALA A 357 -15.85 5.43 25.38
C ALA A 357 -17.00 5.24 24.38
N PHE A 358 -17.35 3.98 24.05
CA PHE A 358 -18.43 3.71 23.10
C PHE A 358 -19.79 3.90 23.74
N GLN A 359 -20.69 4.63 23.07
CA GLN A 359 -22.10 4.69 23.43
C GLN A 359 -22.88 3.64 22.65
N VAL A 360 -23.20 2.53 23.33
CA VAL A 360 -23.95 1.41 22.73
C VAL A 360 -25.44 1.51 23.03
N LEU A 361 -26.27 1.06 22.08
CA LEU A 361 -27.71 0.90 22.26
C LEU A 361 -28.03 -0.09 23.39
N PRO A 362 -29.17 0.06 24.08
CA PRO A 362 -29.57 -0.86 25.13
C PRO A 362 -29.87 -2.27 24.59
N GLY A 363 -29.72 -3.28 25.44
CA GLY A 363 -30.02 -4.67 25.10
C GLY A 363 -28.84 -5.41 24.50
N ARG A 364 -29.01 -5.93 23.27
CA ARG A 364 -28.01 -6.75 22.60
C ARG A 364 -27.01 -5.88 21.83
N VAL A 365 -25.73 -6.17 22.00
CA VAL A 365 -24.62 -5.53 21.27
C VAL A 365 -23.91 -6.56 20.41
N LEU A 366 -23.68 -6.23 19.15
CA LEU A 366 -22.82 -7.00 18.28
C LEU A 366 -21.36 -6.71 18.62
N PHE A 367 -20.54 -7.74 18.67
CA PHE A 367 -19.09 -7.59 18.68
C PHE A 367 -18.49 -8.35 17.50
N ALA A 368 -17.49 -7.75 16.87
CA ALA A 368 -16.71 -8.35 15.81
C ALA A 368 -15.23 -8.26 16.21
N LEU A 369 -14.55 -9.41 16.25
CA LEU A 369 -13.15 -9.53 16.62
C LEU A 369 -12.36 -9.96 15.38
N ARG A 370 -11.74 -8.97 14.74
CA ARG A 370 -10.84 -9.15 13.60
C ARG A 370 -9.63 -9.98 14.03
N GLY A 371 -9.35 -11.06 13.31
CA GLY A 371 -8.19 -11.90 13.60
C GLY A 371 -8.32 -12.80 14.83
N ALA A 372 -9.53 -13.11 15.29
CA ALA A 372 -9.78 -14.09 16.36
C ALA A 372 -10.39 -15.39 15.82
N ARG A 373 -10.15 -16.50 16.51
CA ARG A 373 -10.80 -17.79 16.22
C ARG A 373 -11.34 -18.45 17.49
N LEU A 374 -12.49 -19.11 17.34
CA LEU A 374 -13.07 -19.99 18.37
C LEU A 374 -12.23 -21.25 18.57
N SER A 375 -11.91 -21.57 19.82
CA SER A 375 -11.17 -22.79 20.12
C SER A 375 -12.04 -24.04 19.91
N GLY A 376 -11.55 -24.96 19.07
CA GLY A 376 -12.16 -26.27 18.83
C GLY A 376 -13.58 -26.28 18.24
N ALA A 377 -14.10 -25.17 17.71
CA ALA A 377 -15.46 -25.13 17.14
C ALA A 377 -15.70 -23.95 16.18
N GLU A 378 -16.83 -24.00 15.48
CA GLU A 378 -17.27 -22.93 14.56
C GLU A 378 -18.25 -21.94 15.21
N LYS A 379 -18.88 -22.32 16.33
CA LYS A 379 -19.77 -21.45 17.11
C LYS A 379 -19.81 -21.77 18.61
N ARG A 380 -20.24 -20.79 19.40
CA ARG A 380 -20.63 -20.87 20.81
C ARG A 380 -21.92 -20.09 20.97
N GLU A 381 -22.88 -20.63 21.69
CA GLU A 381 -24.22 -20.04 21.78
C GLU A 381 -24.70 -20.11 23.21
N ASP A 382 -25.24 -19.00 23.70
CA ASP A 382 -25.75 -18.87 25.06
C ASP A 382 -24.74 -19.42 26.09
N VAL A 383 -23.58 -18.77 26.19
CA VAL A 383 -22.52 -19.13 27.14
C VAL A 383 -22.10 -17.92 27.97
N ALA A 384 -21.52 -18.16 29.15
CA ALA A 384 -20.98 -17.08 30.00
C ALA A 384 -19.55 -16.67 29.59
N ALA A 385 -18.84 -17.56 28.89
CA ALA A 385 -17.47 -17.34 28.43
C ALA A 385 -17.23 -18.04 27.08
N ILE A 386 -16.37 -17.46 26.27
CA ILE A 386 -15.95 -17.98 24.97
C ILE A 386 -14.44 -18.09 24.95
N THR A 387 -13.92 -19.28 24.74
CA THR A 387 -12.49 -19.49 24.57
C THR A 387 -12.06 -19.18 23.14
N LEU A 388 -11.13 -18.22 23.01
CA LEU A 388 -10.65 -17.66 21.75
C LEU A 388 -9.14 -17.79 21.61
N VAL A 389 -8.67 -17.76 20.36
CA VAL A 389 -7.26 -17.66 20.00
C VAL A 389 -7.08 -16.42 19.12
N ASP A 390 -6.13 -15.56 19.49
CA ASP A 390 -5.70 -14.45 18.66
C ASP A 390 -4.77 -14.96 17.54
N GLN A 391 -5.12 -14.74 16.27
CA GLN A 391 -4.47 -15.42 15.14
C GLN A 391 -4.32 -14.60 13.84
N ARG A 392 -4.69 -13.31 13.86
CA ARG A 392 -4.74 -12.39 12.70
C ARG A 392 -5.63 -12.88 11.52
N PRO A 393 -6.23 -11.97 10.73
CA PRO A 393 -6.95 -12.34 9.51
C PRO A 393 -5.96 -12.64 8.37
N ASP A 394 -6.45 -13.07 7.20
CA ASP A 394 -5.59 -13.36 6.04
C ASP A 394 -6.22 -13.04 4.67
N HIS A 395 -7.47 -12.54 4.63
CA HIS A 395 -8.27 -12.30 3.41
C HIS A 395 -8.69 -13.55 2.61
N HIS A 396 -8.34 -14.76 3.07
CA HIS A 396 -8.66 -16.02 2.40
C HIS A 396 -9.69 -16.84 3.19
N ASP A 397 -9.50 -16.92 4.50
CA ASP A 397 -10.28 -17.76 5.40
C ASP A 397 -11.09 -16.94 6.41
N PHE A 398 -12.15 -17.56 6.94
CA PHE A 398 -12.92 -16.99 8.04
C PHE A 398 -12.12 -17.04 9.36
N ARG A 399 -11.22 -16.06 9.53
CA ARG A 399 -10.30 -15.92 10.66
C ARG A 399 -10.69 -14.83 11.66
N CYS A 400 -11.98 -14.48 11.68
CA CYS A 400 -12.54 -13.54 12.62
C CYS A 400 -13.70 -14.19 13.39
N VAL A 401 -14.16 -13.50 14.44
CA VAL A 401 -15.37 -13.88 15.17
C VAL A 401 -16.37 -12.74 15.12
N ILE A 402 -17.63 -13.04 14.85
CA ILE A 402 -18.75 -12.11 15.06
C ILE A 402 -19.69 -12.75 16.08
N GLY A 403 -20.13 -11.97 17.05
CA GLY A 403 -20.91 -12.44 18.17
C GLY A 403 -21.87 -11.40 18.72
N VAL A 404 -22.66 -11.84 19.70
CA VAL A 404 -23.67 -11.05 20.37
C VAL A 404 -23.41 -11.11 21.87
N LEU A 405 -23.38 -9.97 22.52
CA LEU A 405 -23.49 -9.82 23.97
C LEU A 405 -24.92 -9.40 24.28
N ASP A 406 -25.65 -10.23 25.04
CA ASP A 406 -26.83 -9.77 25.74
C ASP A 406 -26.39 -9.15 27.07
N ARG A 407 -26.40 -7.81 27.13
CA ARG A 407 -25.94 -7.06 28.30
C ARG A 407 -26.80 -7.28 29.54
N GLY A 408 -28.08 -7.63 29.36
CA GLY A 408 -29.00 -7.85 30.47
C GLY A 408 -28.73 -9.16 31.21
N SER A 409 -28.38 -10.22 30.47
CA SER A 409 -28.11 -11.55 31.01
C SER A 409 -26.61 -11.87 31.16
N GLY A 410 -25.74 -11.10 30.53
CA GLY A 410 -24.30 -11.37 30.44
C GLY A 410 -23.97 -12.59 29.57
N ARG A 411 -24.89 -13.02 28.71
CA ARG A 411 -24.76 -14.20 27.86
C ARG A 411 -24.20 -13.84 26.50
N LEU A 412 -23.41 -14.75 25.96
CA LEU A 412 -22.62 -14.56 24.75
C LEU A 412 -22.97 -15.60 23.69
N TRP A 413 -22.99 -15.13 22.45
CA TRP A 413 -22.97 -15.94 21.23
C TRP A 413 -21.77 -15.51 20.39
N ALA A 414 -21.12 -16.45 19.71
CA ALA A 414 -20.01 -16.17 18.83
C ALA A 414 -19.94 -17.18 17.70
N PHE A 415 -19.63 -16.69 16.51
CA PHE A 415 -19.65 -17.44 15.27
C PHE A 415 -18.39 -17.13 14.48
N ARG A 416 -17.84 -18.16 13.83
CA ARG A 416 -16.76 -17.99 12.85
C ARG A 416 -17.22 -17.06 11.73
N ALA A 417 -16.39 -16.07 11.39
CA ALA A 417 -16.73 -15.00 10.48
C ALA A 417 -15.49 -14.41 9.79
N SER A 418 -15.71 -13.44 8.91
CA SER A 418 -14.68 -12.57 8.33
C SER A 418 -15.10 -11.12 8.49
N THR A 419 -14.13 -10.27 8.81
CA THR A 419 -14.31 -8.82 8.96
C THR A 419 -13.41 -8.04 8.00
N VAL A 420 -12.82 -8.73 7.03
CA VAL A 420 -11.88 -8.20 6.04
C VAL A 420 -12.37 -8.57 4.64
N PRO A 421 -11.99 -7.83 3.58
CA PRO A 421 -12.36 -8.16 2.21
C PRO A 421 -11.71 -9.46 1.74
N GLU A 422 -12.31 -10.10 0.73
CA GLU A 422 -11.77 -11.31 0.08
C GLU A 422 -10.51 -10.94 -0.71
N ALA A 423 -9.54 -11.85 -0.81
CA ALA A 423 -8.30 -11.64 -1.55
C ALA A 423 -8.48 -11.07 -2.98
N LYS A 424 -9.53 -11.49 -3.68
CA LYS A 424 -9.88 -10.97 -5.01
C LYS A 424 -10.20 -9.48 -5.01
N ALA A 425 -10.85 -8.98 -3.96
CA ALA A 425 -11.19 -7.57 -3.84
C ALA A 425 -9.94 -6.69 -3.72
N LEU A 426 -8.84 -7.20 -3.13
CA LEU A 426 -7.58 -6.47 -3.07
C LEU A 426 -6.91 -6.42 -4.45
N VAL A 427 -6.76 -7.57 -5.11
CA VAL A 427 -6.16 -7.64 -6.46
C VAL A 427 -6.93 -6.77 -7.46
N ASN A 428 -8.27 -6.86 -7.46
CA ASN A 428 -9.12 -6.03 -8.30
C ASN A 428 -9.07 -4.56 -7.89
N GLY A 429 -9.04 -4.29 -6.59
CA GLY A 429 -8.96 -2.94 -6.02
C GLY A 429 -7.75 -2.18 -6.53
N VAL A 430 -6.57 -2.78 -6.45
CA VAL A 430 -5.32 -2.20 -6.99
C VAL A 430 -5.40 -1.99 -8.50
N ALA A 431 -5.94 -2.97 -9.23
CA ALA A 431 -6.09 -2.86 -10.67
C ALA A 431 -7.00 -1.70 -11.08
N LYS A 432 -8.11 -1.51 -10.34
CA LYS A 432 -9.11 -0.45 -10.56
C LYS A 432 -8.65 0.91 -10.05
N ALA A 433 -7.85 0.96 -9.00
CA ALA A 433 -7.30 2.21 -8.45
C ALA A 433 -6.53 3.01 -9.50
N ARG A 434 -5.85 2.31 -10.42
CA ARG A 434 -5.12 2.92 -11.56
C ARG A 434 -6.01 3.72 -12.52
N SER A 435 -7.32 3.48 -12.52
CA SER A 435 -8.31 4.22 -13.30
C SER A 435 -9.21 5.11 -12.43
N GLY A 436 -8.80 5.39 -11.18
CA GLY A 436 -9.55 6.20 -10.23
C GLY A 436 -10.81 5.52 -9.68
N GLN A 437 -10.95 4.21 -9.87
CA GLN A 437 -12.05 3.42 -9.33
C GLN A 437 -11.62 2.71 -8.06
N PHE A 438 -12.42 2.80 -7.00
CA PHE A 438 -12.11 2.19 -5.72
C PHE A 438 -12.97 0.93 -5.50
N GLU A 439 -12.31 -0.20 -5.28
CA GLU A 439 -12.93 -1.48 -4.91
C GLU A 439 -12.11 -2.10 -3.80
N GLY A 440 -12.75 -2.83 -2.88
CA GLY A 440 -12.04 -3.38 -1.73
C GLY A 440 -11.77 -2.31 -0.68
N ASN A 441 -12.19 -2.56 0.56
CA ASN A 441 -11.78 -1.75 1.69
C ASN A 441 -11.79 -2.56 2.98
N VAL A 442 -11.08 -2.04 3.97
CA VAL A 442 -11.19 -2.47 5.36
C VAL A 442 -11.94 -1.39 6.13
N LEU A 443 -13.11 -1.75 6.68
CA LEU A 443 -13.77 -0.92 7.69
C LEU A 443 -12.87 -0.93 8.94
N PRO A 444 -12.38 0.21 9.42
CA PRO A 444 -11.44 0.20 10.53
C PRO A 444 -12.13 -0.15 11.86
N THR A 445 -11.36 -0.48 12.89
CA THR A 445 -11.93 -0.70 14.24
C THR A 445 -12.67 0.54 14.77
N GLY A 446 -13.75 0.30 15.54
CA GLY A 446 -14.69 1.31 16.01
C GLY A 446 -16.02 0.72 16.49
N CYS A 447 -16.96 1.57 16.87
CA CYS A 447 -18.34 1.19 17.18
C CYS A 447 -19.29 1.86 16.19
N TYR A 448 -20.07 1.05 15.49
CA TYR A 448 -20.93 1.48 14.39
C TYR A 448 -22.39 1.12 14.67
N THR A 449 -23.31 1.89 14.09
CA THR A 449 -24.74 1.52 14.09
C THR A 449 -25.04 0.68 12.87
N TYR A 450 -25.68 -0.46 13.10
CA TYR A 450 -26.19 -1.33 12.05
C TYR A 450 -27.70 -1.44 12.12
N THR A 451 -28.38 -1.22 11.00
CA THR A 451 -29.83 -1.30 10.89
C THR A 451 -30.25 -2.48 10.04
N VAL A 452 -31.21 -3.29 10.50
CA VAL A 452 -31.75 -4.40 9.72
C VAL A 452 -32.43 -3.86 8.46
N GLY A 453 -32.03 -4.38 7.30
CA GLY A 453 -32.58 -3.97 6.02
C GLY A 453 -32.24 -4.95 4.90
N THR A 454 -32.15 -4.45 3.67
CA THR A 454 -31.92 -5.28 2.48
C THR A 454 -30.59 -4.93 1.81
N HIS A 455 -29.75 -5.93 1.54
CA HIS A 455 -28.54 -5.80 0.73
C HIS A 455 -28.92 -5.87 -0.75
N ARG A 456 -28.40 -4.95 -1.58
CA ARG A 456 -28.61 -4.89 -3.04
C ARG A 456 -30.08 -5.07 -3.46
N ALA A 457 -30.95 -4.28 -2.83
CA ALA A 457 -32.39 -4.34 -3.04
C ALA A 457 -32.76 -4.26 -4.53
N GLY A 458 -33.64 -5.15 -4.99
CA GLY A 458 -34.10 -5.15 -6.39
C GLY A 458 -33.21 -5.89 -7.39
N THR A 459 -31.99 -6.27 -7.02
CA THR A 459 -31.04 -6.99 -7.91
C THR A 459 -31.12 -8.52 -7.76
N SER A 460 -30.38 -9.26 -8.58
CA SER A 460 -30.13 -10.71 -8.40
C SER A 460 -29.41 -11.01 -7.07
N GLY A 461 -28.63 -10.05 -6.56
CA GLY A 461 -27.91 -10.10 -5.30
C GLY A 461 -28.74 -9.74 -4.07
N GLU A 462 -30.06 -9.59 -4.16
CA GLU A 462 -30.90 -9.18 -3.03
C GLU A 462 -30.80 -10.15 -1.83
N ILE A 463 -30.49 -9.63 -0.64
CA ILE A 463 -30.59 -10.35 0.64
C ILE A 463 -31.36 -9.50 1.63
N ARG A 464 -32.53 -9.96 2.08
CA ARG A 464 -33.34 -9.25 3.10
C ARG A 464 -32.90 -9.63 4.51
N GLY A 465 -33.15 -8.77 5.49
CA GLY A 465 -32.80 -9.04 6.87
C GLY A 465 -31.29 -9.06 7.13
N VAL A 466 -30.49 -8.38 6.31
CA VAL A 466 -29.07 -8.15 6.61
C VAL A 466 -28.93 -7.00 7.60
N LEU A 467 -27.75 -6.86 8.21
CA LEU A 467 -27.43 -5.70 9.01
C LEU A 467 -26.71 -4.70 8.11
N ARG A 468 -27.28 -3.52 7.89
CA ARG A 468 -26.69 -2.48 7.05
C ARG A 468 -25.87 -1.51 7.86
N LEU A 469 -24.69 -1.13 7.37
CA LEU A 469 -23.89 -0.05 7.99
C LEU A 469 -24.59 1.27 7.73
N SER A 470 -25.53 1.60 8.61
CA SER A 470 -26.52 2.64 8.41
C SER A 470 -27.31 2.87 9.70
N LYS A 471 -27.71 4.11 9.94
CA LYS A 471 -28.71 4.50 10.95
C LYS A 471 -30.15 4.37 10.42
N SER A 472 -30.33 3.99 9.17
CA SER A 472 -31.62 3.82 8.51
C SER A 472 -31.68 2.51 7.72
N ARG A 473 -32.89 2.08 7.34
CA ARG A 473 -33.09 0.80 6.65
C ARG A 473 -32.65 0.82 5.18
N ASP A 474 -32.49 2.00 4.61
CA ASP A 474 -32.29 2.30 3.19
C ASP A 474 -31.11 3.26 2.92
N GLY A 475 -30.53 3.87 3.96
CA GLY A 475 -29.31 4.67 3.84
C GLY A 475 -28.02 3.86 3.91
N ALA A 476 -26.91 4.58 3.84
CA ALA A 476 -25.57 4.12 4.10
C ALA A 476 -24.83 5.16 4.94
N SER A 477 -24.18 4.75 6.02
CA SER A 477 -23.42 5.68 6.86
C SER A 477 -22.13 6.08 6.16
N ARG A 478 -21.83 7.39 6.21
CA ARG A 478 -20.53 7.94 5.85
C ARG A 478 -19.48 7.56 6.90
N VAL A 479 -18.36 7.02 6.45
CA VAL A 479 -17.22 6.57 7.26
C VAL A 479 -15.90 6.84 6.55
N ILE A 480 -14.79 6.76 7.28
CA ILE A 480 -13.45 6.73 6.67
C ILE A 480 -12.99 5.26 6.60
N ALA A 481 -12.92 4.71 5.39
CA ALA A 481 -12.49 3.34 5.13
C ALA A 481 -11.05 3.28 4.61
N LEU A 482 -10.31 2.22 4.94
CA LEU A 482 -8.94 2.02 4.46
C LEU A 482 -8.94 1.28 3.12
N ARG A 483 -8.17 1.79 2.15
CA ARG A 483 -8.02 1.22 0.81
C ARG A 483 -6.56 1.18 0.42
N THR A 484 -6.13 0.06 -0.14
CA THR A 484 -4.80 -0.05 -0.75
C THR A 484 -4.89 0.23 -2.25
N LEU A 485 -3.95 1.02 -2.77
CA LEU A 485 -3.98 1.52 -4.15
C LEU A 485 -2.83 0.98 -5.01
N ASP A 486 -1.74 0.58 -4.37
CA ASP A 486 -0.48 0.21 -5.00
C ASP A 486 -0.06 -1.23 -4.68
N ASP A 487 -0.54 -1.81 -3.57
CA ASP A 487 -0.33 -3.21 -3.27
C ASP A 487 -1.52 -4.02 -2.71
N VAL A 488 -1.28 -5.29 -2.41
CA VAL A 488 -2.30 -6.23 -1.91
C VAL A 488 -2.16 -6.52 -0.41
N VAL A 489 -1.56 -5.60 0.34
CA VAL A 489 -1.28 -5.73 1.77
C VAL A 489 -1.64 -4.43 2.48
N TYR A 490 -2.75 -4.44 3.23
CA TYR A 490 -3.17 -3.25 3.96
C TYR A 490 -2.13 -2.80 4.99
N ASP A 491 -1.82 -1.50 5.03
CA ASP A 491 -0.94 -0.89 6.03
C ASP A 491 -1.34 0.55 6.41
N ARG A 492 -0.55 1.19 7.27
CA ARG A 492 -0.80 2.54 7.83
C ARG A 492 -0.48 3.71 6.89
N ARG A 493 0.08 3.44 5.71
CA ARG A 493 0.36 4.41 4.65
C ARG A 493 -0.66 4.37 3.51
N ASP A 494 -1.54 3.37 3.53
CA ASP A 494 -2.67 3.26 2.61
C ASP A 494 -3.60 4.48 2.62
N PHE A 495 -4.46 4.52 1.60
CA PHE A 495 -5.40 5.58 1.35
C PHE A 495 -6.63 5.48 2.28
N TRP A 496 -6.86 6.55 3.05
CA TRP A 496 -8.05 6.72 3.88
C TRP A 496 -9.15 7.42 3.08
N HIS A 497 -10.17 6.66 2.69
CA HIS A 497 -11.26 7.12 1.82
C HIS A 497 -12.49 7.51 2.65
N ASP A 498 -12.87 8.79 2.60
CA ASP A 498 -14.17 9.26 3.08
C ASP A 498 -15.28 8.84 2.12
N CYS A 499 -16.12 7.90 2.54
CA CYS A 499 -17.10 7.26 1.67
C CYS A 499 -18.29 6.70 2.45
N ALA A 500 -19.33 6.28 1.73
CA ALA A 500 -20.40 5.45 2.27
C ALA A 500 -20.33 4.06 1.62
N PRO A 501 -19.49 3.14 2.14
CA PRO A 501 -19.10 1.92 1.43
C PRO A 501 -20.19 0.84 1.40
N ALA A 502 -21.29 1.03 2.14
CA ALA A 502 -22.33 0.03 2.33
C ALA A 502 -21.78 -1.34 2.82
N ASP A 503 -20.80 -1.30 3.75
CA ASP A 503 -20.18 -2.48 4.38
C ASP A 503 -21.12 -3.19 5.35
N ASN A 504 -22.08 -3.91 4.78
CA ASN A 504 -23.13 -4.63 5.49
C ASN A 504 -22.59 -5.88 6.21
N ILE A 505 -23.33 -6.42 7.18
CA ILE A 505 -23.14 -7.78 7.72
C ILE A 505 -24.18 -8.71 7.11
N HIS A 506 -23.72 -9.75 6.41
CA HIS A 506 -24.60 -10.63 5.64
C HIS A 506 -23.98 -12.04 5.48
N PRO A 507 -24.70 -13.05 4.95
CA PRO A 507 -24.12 -14.36 4.70
C PRO A 507 -23.11 -14.28 3.55
N GLY A 508 -21.99 -15.00 3.68
CA GLY A 508 -20.94 -15.03 2.64
C GLY A 508 -21.31 -15.81 1.37
N ARG A 509 -22.49 -16.46 1.33
CA ARG A 509 -23.03 -17.34 0.26
C ARG A 509 -22.13 -18.50 -0.15
N ARG A 510 -21.09 -18.78 0.63
CA ARG A 510 -20.12 -19.86 0.38
C ARG A 510 -19.92 -20.67 1.66
N ARG A 511 -19.59 -21.95 1.49
CA ARG A 511 -19.24 -22.86 2.61
C ARG A 511 -17.77 -22.73 3.04
N GLN A 512 -16.88 -22.36 2.12
CA GLN A 512 -15.45 -22.09 2.34
C GLN A 512 -15.07 -20.82 1.57
N GLY A 513 -14.21 -20.00 2.16
CA GLY A 513 -14.00 -18.61 1.74
C GLY A 513 -15.27 -17.76 1.84
N PHE A 514 -15.17 -16.50 1.44
CA PHE A 514 -16.29 -15.55 1.44
C PHE A 514 -16.17 -14.61 0.25
N SER A 515 -17.29 -14.05 -0.20
CA SER A 515 -17.29 -12.96 -1.19
C SER A 515 -17.58 -11.66 -0.45
N SER A 516 -16.61 -10.75 -0.41
CA SER A 516 -16.77 -9.44 0.23
C SER A 516 -15.79 -8.42 -0.34
N LEU A 517 -16.30 -7.24 -0.68
CA LEU A 517 -15.50 -6.06 -1.00
C LEU A 517 -15.16 -5.21 0.26
N GLY A 518 -15.74 -5.52 1.41
CA GLY A 518 -15.60 -4.74 2.65
C GLY A 518 -16.63 -5.12 3.73
N CYS A 519 -17.78 -5.65 3.31
CA CYS A 519 -18.78 -6.29 4.16
C CYS A 519 -18.19 -7.32 5.15
N MET A 520 -18.79 -7.40 6.32
CA MET A 520 -18.51 -8.47 7.28
C MET A 520 -19.39 -9.69 6.95
N THR A 521 -18.81 -10.88 6.93
CA THR A 521 -19.52 -12.07 6.43
C THR A 521 -19.42 -13.26 7.37
N LEU A 522 -20.50 -14.04 7.40
CA LEU A 522 -20.56 -15.32 8.12
C LEU A 522 -20.87 -16.45 7.13
N PRO A 523 -20.37 -17.68 7.37
CA PRO A 523 -20.79 -18.86 6.64
C PRO A 523 -22.32 -19.02 6.65
N GLY A 524 -22.92 -19.15 5.48
CA GLY A 524 -24.37 -19.22 5.34
C GLY A 524 -24.86 -18.73 3.98
N ASP A 525 -26.17 -18.78 3.79
CA ASP A 525 -26.82 -18.36 2.54
C ASP A 525 -28.25 -17.84 2.78
N TYR A 526 -28.87 -17.26 1.74
CA TYR A 526 -30.24 -16.77 1.73
C TYR A 526 -31.02 -17.24 0.50
N ASP A 527 -32.09 -18.01 0.74
CA ASP A 527 -33.05 -18.39 -0.28
C ASP A 527 -34.12 -17.29 -0.42
N ARG A 528 -34.09 -16.57 -1.55
CA ARG A 528 -35.02 -15.46 -1.83
C ARG A 528 -36.48 -15.91 -1.92
N GLY A 529 -36.73 -17.11 -2.46
CA GLY A 529 -38.09 -17.63 -2.66
C GLY A 529 -38.76 -18.01 -1.35
N ARG A 530 -37.99 -18.63 -0.44
CA ARG A 530 -38.45 -19.03 0.90
C ARG A 530 -38.23 -17.95 1.96
N ARG A 531 -37.49 -16.90 1.62
CA ARG A 531 -37.01 -15.86 2.55
C ARG A 531 -36.23 -16.48 3.71
N LEU A 532 -35.49 -17.55 3.46
CA LEU A 532 -34.88 -18.40 4.47
C LEU A 532 -33.38 -18.20 4.52
N HIS A 533 -32.87 -17.88 5.71
CA HIS A 533 -31.45 -17.84 6.03
C HIS A 533 -30.94 -19.20 6.52
N THR A 534 -29.69 -19.52 6.18
CA THR A 534 -29.04 -20.78 6.58
C THR A 534 -27.62 -20.55 7.11
N GLY A 535 -27.03 -21.58 7.73
CA GLY A 535 -25.66 -21.55 8.28
C GLY A 535 -25.52 -20.70 9.54
N LEU A 536 -24.27 -20.33 9.85
CA LEU A 536 -23.93 -19.49 11.00
C LEU A 536 -24.56 -18.09 10.92
N TRP A 537 -24.81 -17.58 9.71
CA TRP A 537 -25.58 -16.36 9.51
C TRP A 537 -26.99 -16.45 10.09
N ALA A 538 -27.70 -17.57 9.87
CA ALA A 538 -29.03 -17.76 10.44
C ALA A 538 -28.99 -17.86 11.96
N ASP A 539 -27.97 -18.53 12.50
CA ASP A 539 -27.78 -18.67 13.94
C ASP A 539 -27.47 -17.30 14.61
N LEU A 540 -26.68 -16.43 13.95
CA LEU A 540 -26.47 -15.04 14.39
C LEU A 540 -27.78 -14.25 14.43
N ARG A 541 -28.64 -14.42 13.40
CA ARG A 541 -29.95 -13.77 13.38
C ARG A 541 -30.82 -14.19 14.57
N GLU A 542 -30.84 -15.48 14.88
CA GLU A 542 -31.55 -16.00 16.06
C GLU A 542 -30.97 -15.44 17.37
N ALA A 543 -29.64 -15.34 17.49
CA ALA A 543 -28.97 -14.72 18.64
C ALA A 543 -29.35 -13.24 18.82
N LEU A 544 -29.61 -12.51 17.73
CA LEU A 544 -30.11 -11.14 17.75
C LEU A 544 -31.61 -11.04 18.08
N GLY A 545 -32.34 -12.15 18.11
CA GLY A 545 -33.78 -12.20 18.36
C GLY A 545 -34.64 -12.14 17.11
N MET A 546 -34.04 -12.29 15.93
CA MET A 546 -34.76 -12.42 14.66
C MET A 546 -35.01 -13.90 14.33
N GLY A 547 -35.78 -14.17 13.28
CA GLY A 547 -36.01 -15.53 12.77
C GLY A 547 -35.03 -15.96 11.68
N ARG A 548 -34.91 -17.28 11.47
CA ARG A 548 -34.24 -17.86 10.29
C ARG A 548 -34.97 -17.49 9.00
N THR A 549 -36.30 -17.42 9.05
CA THR A 549 -37.10 -16.87 7.95
C THR A 549 -37.25 -15.36 8.18
N PHE A 550 -36.89 -14.55 7.19
CA PHE A 550 -37.04 -13.10 7.26
C PHE A 550 -38.51 -12.71 7.44
N ALA A 551 -38.77 -11.90 8.47
CA ALA A 551 -40.06 -11.27 8.72
C ALA A 551 -39.95 -9.76 8.48
N ALA A 552 -40.98 -9.14 7.91
CA ALA A 552 -40.98 -7.68 7.69
C ALA A 552 -40.92 -6.87 9.01
N SER A 553 -41.26 -7.49 10.15
CA SER A 553 -41.08 -6.92 11.49
C SER A 553 -39.60 -6.85 11.93
N ASP A 554 -38.70 -7.51 11.20
CA ASP A 554 -37.26 -7.44 11.46
C ASP A 554 -36.67 -6.11 10.99
N ASP A 555 -37.23 -5.52 9.91
CA ASP A 555 -36.68 -4.32 9.27
C ASP A 555 -36.67 -3.11 10.21
N GLY A 556 -35.58 -2.34 10.14
CA GLY A 556 -35.38 -1.13 10.94
C GLY A 556 -34.89 -1.37 12.37
N GLN A 557 -34.77 -2.62 12.83
CA GLN A 557 -34.14 -2.91 14.12
C GLN A 557 -32.67 -2.49 14.08
N GLN A 558 -32.22 -1.79 15.12
CA GLN A 558 -30.86 -1.25 15.20
C GLN A 558 -30.04 -1.96 16.26
N PHE A 559 -28.76 -2.14 15.96
CA PHE A 559 -27.78 -2.72 16.86
C PHE A 559 -26.49 -1.89 16.81
N SER A 560 -25.87 -1.70 17.98
CA SER A 560 -24.47 -1.25 18.01
C SER A 560 -23.57 -2.45 17.69
N ALA A 561 -22.63 -2.25 16.78
CA ALA A 561 -21.62 -3.23 16.43
C ALA A 561 -20.22 -2.68 16.76
N MET A 562 -19.61 -3.27 17.78
CA MET A 562 -18.23 -3.00 18.18
C MET A 562 -17.28 -3.88 17.36
N LEU A 563 -16.57 -3.28 16.41
CA LEU A 563 -15.52 -3.92 15.63
C LEU A 563 -14.15 -3.60 16.25
N LEU A 564 -13.52 -4.62 16.84
CA LEU A 564 -12.20 -4.57 17.47
C LEU A 564 -11.36 -5.76 16.97
N THR A 565 -10.16 -5.95 17.52
CA THR A 565 -9.29 -7.09 17.18
C THR A 565 -9.38 -8.22 18.20
N GLY A 566 -8.91 -9.41 17.83
CA GLY A 566 -8.65 -10.50 18.77
C GLY A 566 -7.65 -10.10 19.86
N LEU A 567 -6.71 -9.21 19.54
CA LEU A 567 -5.73 -8.67 20.49
C LEU A 567 -6.36 -7.74 21.52
N ASP A 568 -7.30 -6.87 21.14
CA ASP A 568 -8.08 -6.05 22.09
C ASP A 568 -8.77 -6.94 23.13
N ALA A 569 -9.43 -8.01 22.66
CA ALA A 569 -10.12 -8.98 23.50
C ALA A 569 -9.16 -9.76 24.41
N ALA A 570 -8.01 -10.18 23.89
CA ALA A 570 -6.98 -10.87 24.65
C ALA A 570 -6.40 -9.99 25.77
N LEU A 571 -6.15 -8.71 25.47
CA LEU A 571 -5.65 -7.73 26.43
C LEU A 571 -6.68 -7.44 27.53
N ALA A 572 -7.97 -7.30 27.19
CA ALA A 572 -9.04 -7.14 28.18
C ALA A 572 -9.14 -8.35 29.12
N SER A 573 -9.12 -9.57 28.56
CA SER A 573 -9.09 -10.81 29.34
C SER A 573 -7.86 -10.90 30.25
N ARG A 574 -6.68 -10.52 29.75
CA ARG A 574 -5.44 -10.48 30.52
C ARG A 574 -5.51 -9.44 31.64
N GLN A 575 -6.06 -8.26 31.39
CA GLN A 575 -6.24 -7.22 32.41
C GLN A 575 -7.14 -7.73 33.55
N ARG A 576 -8.26 -8.40 33.23
CA ARG A 576 -9.14 -9.02 34.23
C ARG A 576 -8.47 -10.14 35.02
N THR A 577 -7.72 -11.02 34.36
CA THR A 577 -7.17 -12.24 34.99
C THR A 577 -5.86 -12.03 35.72
N SER A 578 -5.02 -11.10 35.27
CA SER A 578 -3.67 -10.87 35.81
C SER A 578 -3.51 -9.51 36.52
N GLY A 579 -4.44 -8.57 36.33
CA GLY A 579 -4.36 -7.23 36.90
C GLY A 579 -3.29 -6.33 36.26
N GLU A 580 -2.68 -6.73 35.14
CA GLU A 580 -1.70 -5.91 34.42
C GLU A 580 -2.33 -4.61 33.91
N ALA A 581 -1.64 -3.48 34.18
CA ALA A 581 -2.18 -2.13 34.08
C ALA A 581 -1.93 -1.43 32.73
N ALA A 582 -1.80 -2.16 31.62
CA ALA A 582 -1.69 -1.52 30.31
C ALA A 582 -3.02 -0.82 29.96
N SER A 583 -2.96 0.46 29.57
CA SER A 583 -4.18 1.22 29.25
C SER A 583 -4.77 0.74 27.93
N LEU A 584 -6.04 0.32 27.96
CA LEU A 584 -6.85 0.01 26.77
C LEU A 584 -7.60 1.23 26.24
N GLN A 585 -7.40 2.42 26.81
CA GLN A 585 -8.17 3.60 26.46
C GLN A 585 -7.86 4.05 25.03
N ARG A 586 -8.84 4.15 24.14
CA ARG A 586 -8.63 4.62 22.78
C ARG A 586 -9.81 5.45 22.31
N LEU A 587 -9.56 6.56 21.61
CA LEU A 587 -10.62 7.26 20.87
C LEU A 587 -10.53 6.84 19.40
N ARG A 588 -11.64 6.32 18.88
CA ARG A 588 -11.81 5.87 17.49
C ARG A 588 -13.28 6.08 17.08
N PHE A 589 -13.65 5.72 15.85
CA PHE A 589 -15.03 5.92 15.37
C PHE A 589 -16.05 5.35 16.37
N GLY A 590 -17.07 6.16 16.73
CA GLY A 590 -18.10 5.79 17.71
C GLY A 590 -17.74 6.08 19.18
N SER A 591 -16.52 6.53 19.48
CA SER A 591 -16.18 7.05 20.82
C SER A 591 -16.93 8.35 21.09
N GLN A 592 -17.38 8.56 22.32
CA GLN A 592 -18.15 9.73 22.71
C GLN A 592 -17.78 10.29 24.09
N GLY A 593 -17.90 11.61 24.27
CA GLY A 593 -17.84 12.29 25.58
C GLY A 593 -16.75 13.36 25.69
N ASP A 594 -16.43 13.77 26.92
CA ASP A 594 -15.54 14.91 27.17
C ASP A 594 -14.15 14.80 26.53
N ALA A 595 -13.61 13.58 26.43
CA ALA A 595 -12.32 13.36 25.76
C ALA A 595 -12.43 13.64 24.25
N VAL A 596 -13.56 13.30 23.63
CA VAL A 596 -13.82 13.59 22.22
C VAL A 596 -13.99 15.09 21.99
N ASP A 597 -14.70 15.80 22.87
CA ASP A 597 -14.78 17.28 22.82
C ASP A 597 -13.40 17.93 22.91
N ARG A 598 -12.52 17.45 23.81
CA ARG A 598 -11.12 17.92 23.88
C ARG A 598 -10.34 17.63 22.61
N LEU A 599 -10.52 16.45 22.01
CA LEU A 599 -9.90 16.08 20.74
C LEU A 599 -10.38 16.99 19.60
N GLN A 600 -11.69 17.15 19.43
CA GLN A 600 -12.31 17.98 18.40
C GLN A 600 -11.80 19.43 18.46
N ARG A 601 -11.73 20.02 19.68
CA ARG A 601 -11.19 21.37 19.88
C ARG A 601 -9.72 21.48 19.47
N GLN A 602 -8.89 20.50 19.81
CA GLN A 602 -7.46 20.51 19.48
C GLN A 602 -7.19 20.23 17.99
N LEU A 603 -8.10 19.53 17.32
CA LEU A 603 -8.09 19.36 15.86
C LEU A 603 -8.67 20.57 15.11
N GLY A 604 -9.18 21.58 15.81
CA GLY A 604 -9.74 22.79 15.21
C GLY A 604 -11.11 22.58 14.56
N LEU A 605 -11.90 21.61 15.02
CA LEU A 605 -13.26 21.33 14.54
C LEU A 605 -14.29 22.23 15.22
N ALA A 606 -15.45 22.39 14.58
CA ALA A 606 -16.56 23.13 15.19
C ALA A 606 -17.04 22.39 16.46
N PRO A 607 -17.58 23.12 17.45
CA PRO A 607 -18.22 22.48 18.60
C PRO A 607 -19.31 21.52 18.15
N ASP A 608 -19.16 20.25 18.49
CA ASP A 608 -20.13 19.19 18.22
C ASP A 608 -20.80 18.79 19.54
N ALA A 609 -22.10 19.10 19.65
CA ALA A 609 -22.87 18.79 20.85
C ALA A 609 -23.01 17.29 21.12
N SER A 610 -22.84 16.45 20.08
CA SER A 610 -22.86 15.00 20.24
C SER A 610 -21.55 14.47 20.84
N GLN A 611 -20.46 15.24 20.74
CA GLN A 611 -19.12 14.85 21.18
C GLN A 611 -18.74 13.45 20.68
N LEU A 612 -19.07 13.13 19.42
CA LEU A 612 -18.93 11.79 18.84
C LEU A 612 -17.81 11.81 17.80
N VAL A 613 -16.92 10.83 17.85
CA VAL A 613 -15.97 10.60 16.76
C VAL A 613 -16.74 9.98 15.58
N GLY A 614 -17.22 10.84 14.68
CA GLY A 614 -17.78 10.47 13.39
C GLY A 614 -16.75 10.54 12.26
N PRO A 615 -17.18 10.59 11.00
CA PRO A 615 -16.28 10.63 9.84
C PRO A 615 -15.39 11.87 9.83
N VAL A 616 -15.88 13.04 10.26
CA VAL A 616 -15.14 14.31 10.18
C VAL A 616 -14.04 14.36 11.23
N THR A 617 -14.35 14.05 12.50
CA THR A 617 -13.35 13.96 13.56
C THR A 617 -12.28 12.93 13.23
N ARG A 618 -12.68 11.77 12.70
CA ARG A 618 -11.73 10.75 12.30
C ARG A 618 -10.83 11.19 11.16
N ALA A 619 -11.38 11.81 10.11
CA ALA A 619 -10.60 12.34 8.99
C ALA A 619 -9.58 13.39 9.47
N ALA A 620 -10.00 14.31 10.35
CA ALA A 620 -9.12 15.32 10.92
C ALA A 620 -7.97 14.70 11.74
N LEU A 621 -8.25 13.66 12.53
CA LEU A 621 -7.22 12.92 13.26
C LEU A 621 -6.24 12.22 12.31
N ILE A 622 -6.73 11.54 11.28
CA ILE A 622 -5.90 10.87 10.25
C ILE A 622 -4.97 11.88 9.58
N GLN A 623 -5.50 13.02 9.13
CA GLN A 623 -4.69 14.07 8.51
C GLN A 623 -3.65 14.63 9.48
N HIS A 624 -4.00 14.80 10.76
CA HIS A 624 -3.06 15.25 11.78
C HIS A 624 -1.93 14.25 12.00
N GLN A 625 -2.24 12.96 12.06
CA GLN A 625 -1.26 11.89 12.14
C GLN A 625 -0.36 11.86 10.90
N GLN A 626 -0.93 11.91 9.69
CA GLN A 626 -0.16 11.92 8.44
C GLN A 626 0.81 13.12 8.38
N ARG A 627 0.38 14.32 8.78
CA ARG A 627 1.25 15.51 8.83
C ARG A 627 2.38 15.39 9.85
N LYS A 628 2.12 14.77 11.01
CA LYS A 628 3.10 14.69 12.11
C LYS A 628 4.04 13.50 12.00
N LEU A 629 3.55 12.39 11.48
CA LEU A 629 4.21 11.08 11.56
C LEU A 629 4.53 10.50 10.17
N GLY A 630 3.91 11.00 9.10
CA GLY A 630 4.04 10.47 7.74
C GLY A 630 3.19 9.22 7.47
N TRP A 631 2.29 8.86 8.37
CA TRP A 631 1.37 7.71 8.30
C TRP A 631 0.21 7.92 9.29
N ALA A 632 -0.84 7.09 9.24
CA ALA A 632 -1.97 7.17 10.16
C ALA A 632 -2.58 5.81 10.50
N ASP A 633 -3.20 5.72 11.67
CA ASP A 633 -4.11 4.62 12.03
C ASP A 633 -5.53 5.09 12.36
N GLY A 634 -5.75 6.41 12.45
CA GLY A 634 -7.02 7.03 12.78
C GLY A 634 -7.52 6.71 14.19
N ILE A 635 -6.62 6.36 15.11
CA ILE A 635 -6.92 6.03 16.51
C ILE A 635 -6.03 6.87 17.42
N LEU A 636 -6.63 7.51 18.43
CA LEU A 636 -5.87 8.21 19.47
C LEU A 636 -5.74 7.32 20.71
N SER A 637 -4.50 7.07 21.12
CA SER A 637 -4.18 6.42 22.40
C SER A 637 -3.48 7.40 23.35
N PRO A 638 -3.51 7.16 24.68
CA PRO A 638 -2.74 7.93 25.65
C PRO A 638 -1.24 8.01 25.30
N GLU A 639 -0.67 6.92 24.76
CA GLU A 639 0.74 6.88 24.38
C GLU A 639 1.04 7.76 23.15
N ALA A 640 0.07 7.96 22.26
CA ALA A 640 0.22 8.76 21.05
C ALA A 640 0.07 10.28 21.29
N GLU A 641 -0.42 10.71 22.46
CA GLU A 641 -0.70 12.13 22.73
C GLU A 641 0.54 13.00 22.61
N ALA A 642 1.65 12.58 23.22
CA ALA A 642 2.89 13.35 23.24
C ALA A 642 3.47 13.51 21.82
N GLU A 643 3.47 12.45 21.02
CA GLU A 643 3.97 12.45 19.64
C GLU A 643 3.10 13.33 18.72
N LEU A 644 1.79 13.38 18.97
CA LEU A 644 0.84 14.17 18.21
C LEU A 644 0.69 15.61 18.72
N GLY A 645 1.29 15.94 19.87
CA GLY A 645 1.13 17.24 20.53
C GLY A 645 -0.31 17.50 20.98
N LEU A 646 -1.01 16.45 21.44
CA LEU A 646 -2.38 16.50 21.93
C LEU A 646 -2.42 16.29 23.45
N THR A 647 -3.49 16.72 24.11
CA THR A 647 -3.73 16.49 25.54
C THR A 647 -5.22 16.27 25.78
N VAL A 648 -5.64 15.02 25.67
CA VAL A 648 -7.03 14.56 25.58
C VAL A 648 -7.39 13.64 26.73
N PHE A 649 -6.55 12.69 27.14
CA PHE A 649 -6.86 11.72 28.20
C PHE A 649 -6.54 12.21 29.62
N ASN A 650 -5.79 13.31 29.75
CA ASN A 650 -5.38 13.92 31.02
C ASN A 650 -6.35 14.96 31.57
#